data_AF-A0A7Y9EPJ4-F1
#
_entry.id   AF-A0A7Y9EPJ4-F1
#
_cell.length_a   1.000
_cell.length_b   1.000
_cell.length_c   1.000
_cell.angle_alpha   90.00
_cell.angle_beta   90.00
_cell.angle_gamma   90.00
#
_symmetry.space_group_name_H-M   'P 1'
#
loop_
_entity.id
_entity.type
_entity.pdbx_description
1 polymer ?
#
loop_
_entity_poly.entity_id
_entity_poly.type
_entity_poly.pdbx_seq_one_letter_code
_entity_poly.pdbx_strand_id
1 'polypeptide(L)'
;MKIRLSGGVVASGRHAWIARPSGPHRLPDGAGARPGTPVALGPEEAPAQDVADAVRELSLLVADGGAVAAGAGVDLGGGFRSARLDGARGDQRDAVLAALRAVGLSGAHRLGERAGVLVALFGPAVTKRVGAAAGRAAEEGRWAALHLASAASDVLGPEQLERVLALEAPEGVDLTPGGQPSVLAGYLRQVFGPVPAPRRLALILDLWERVAERRAGLARREARLATQSRRDRLEDLRARRRHDDDEHIMWQVRIDLADEQPSLADIARWTPGRWYWHERLQRAFADAIAATALVRTAAAVADHGLEDGLGRSAPMLRAAASMMPDWAAGKAVRRVPGLTGLPARPGAYVRDLAHRLAAGRPMDAKAAGYVRPRLACARDFALVVVEDIGRLMDDMVGTHDDLLREWSPSLESWREGAGYGRPPAEWDGILPWSGPMLGDAEPLRRRLAPGQDPATAETAADLLWYADLIDALARLYGHERAQPTPGTGRPWFDHDPPPAGEPLTPRLDSLMGAVSGAAQLVALGGVPPRAPRTWAALTVGLMSATAIAEALTGDFAVPAPLAAVDGATVPGTRLRLKIARSARDVAEWADHMGNCIAGPAYVEEAREGRSGLAGLYDADGLLVVNAELMPLRPASRGWRVSEIAARFNDAPDETLEQRFRDWIAGIPGAAKDDTAPVPEELPPVRPARRRAAPRLVEEAGRALGELALGSWERVAPEALGAFAAVAGTGPDAALVRLRRFGGPQLTGAVGRALEEGATDLVRIWTASGHRPLRGALDALDPALRDRFDQLPLLLGEPPLPKTLRRLVKLPAIADAYSLDLVARRVRRAIGVLALRDDPVIARAFAKPTAEPLLCALAVTVTCAAPDIGLVPVMPPRTTTVPGYPATALEDEEGPWQRALPAVRELGADTAVFWDEIAEHGLRVPASWLAHGGWAALWSRAHSHRG
;
A
#
# COMPACT_ATOMS: atom_id res chain seq x y z
N MET A 1 -8.10 31.24 -45.93
CA MET A 1 -7.13 30.38 -45.20
C MET A 1 -7.86 29.42 -44.26
N LYS A 2 -7.38 28.18 -44.06
CA LYS A 2 -7.97 27.19 -43.14
C LYS A 2 -6.93 26.76 -42.09
N ILE A 3 -7.17 27.07 -40.82
CA ILE A 3 -6.28 26.70 -39.70
C ILE A 3 -6.94 25.56 -38.92
N ARG A 4 -6.21 24.47 -38.69
CA ARG A 4 -6.67 23.35 -37.85
C ARG A 4 -6.31 23.63 -36.38
N LEU A 5 -7.31 23.50 -35.53
CA LEU A 5 -7.21 23.71 -34.09
C LEU A 5 -7.47 22.41 -33.35
N SER A 6 -7.05 22.37 -32.09
CA SER A 6 -7.37 21.28 -31.16
C SER A 6 -8.87 21.01 -31.11
N GLY A 7 -9.27 19.72 -31.02
CA GLY A 7 -10.68 19.32 -31.01
C GLY A 7 -11.33 19.22 -32.41
N GLY A 8 -10.54 19.25 -33.49
CA GLY A 8 -11.00 19.06 -34.86
C GLY A 8 -11.67 20.29 -35.50
N VAL A 9 -11.54 21.46 -34.87
CA VAL A 9 -12.13 22.71 -35.35
C VAL A 9 -11.27 23.31 -36.48
N VAL A 10 -11.91 23.69 -37.58
CA VAL A 10 -11.25 24.39 -38.69
C VAL A 10 -11.69 25.85 -38.69
N ALA A 11 -10.78 26.76 -38.32
CA ALA A 11 -11.02 28.19 -38.43
C ALA A 11 -10.79 28.65 -39.88
N SER A 12 -11.77 29.36 -40.44
CA SER A 12 -11.68 29.98 -41.77
C SER A 12 -11.88 31.49 -41.67
N GLY A 13 -11.17 32.25 -42.51
CA GLY A 13 -11.24 33.72 -42.52
C GLY A 13 -10.58 34.42 -41.32
N ARG A 14 -9.66 33.75 -40.62
CA ARG A 14 -8.87 34.30 -39.50
C ARG A 14 -7.40 33.94 -39.63
N HIS A 15 -6.52 34.72 -39.01
CA HIS A 15 -5.10 34.39 -38.88
C HIS A 15 -4.73 33.98 -37.45
N ALA A 16 -3.57 33.33 -37.30
CA ALA A 16 -3.02 32.94 -36.01
C ALA A 16 -1.74 33.73 -35.71
N TRP A 17 -1.63 34.21 -34.48
CA TRP A 17 -0.44 34.90 -33.96
C TRP A 17 0.09 34.21 -32.70
N ILE A 18 1.41 34.16 -32.58
CA ILE A 18 2.13 33.65 -31.39
C ILE A 18 3.02 34.73 -30.78
N ALA A 19 3.31 34.59 -29.49
CA ALA A 19 4.33 35.39 -28.83
C ALA A 19 5.74 34.91 -29.23
N ARG A 20 6.62 35.86 -29.59
CA ARG A 20 8.07 35.63 -29.75
C ARG A 20 8.85 36.74 -29.05
N PRO A 21 10.14 36.54 -28.73
CA PRO A 21 10.98 37.57 -28.10
C PRO A 21 11.06 38.89 -28.89
N SER A 22 10.89 38.84 -30.21
CA SER A 22 10.88 40.01 -31.09
C SER A 22 9.48 40.63 -31.30
N GLY A 23 8.47 40.19 -30.54
CA GLY A 23 7.08 40.64 -30.65
C GLY A 23 6.13 39.62 -31.32
N PRO A 24 4.86 40.00 -31.55
CA PRO A 24 3.86 39.13 -32.18
C PRO A 24 4.31 38.62 -33.55
N HIS A 25 4.18 37.31 -33.78
CA HIS A 25 4.52 36.68 -35.05
C HIS A 25 3.31 35.99 -35.67
N ARG A 26 2.98 36.36 -36.92
CA ARG A 26 1.88 35.75 -37.70
C ARG A 26 2.35 34.42 -38.28
N LEU A 27 1.53 33.37 -38.15
CA LEU A 27 1.79 32.05 -38.71
C LEU A 27 1.12 31.90 -40.09
N PRO A 28 1.87 31.82 -41.19
CA PRO A 28 1.32 31.44 -42.49
C PRO A 28 1.01 29.93 -42.50
N ASP A 29 -0.25 29.55 -42.76
CA ASP A 29 -0.73 28.16 -42.88
C ASP A 29 -0.37 27.18 -41.74
N GLY A 30 -0.03 27.67 -40.55
CA GLY A 30 0.49 26.85 -39.45
C GLY A 30 1.92 26.35 -39.66
N ALA A 31 2.57 26.72 -40.77
CA ALA A 31 3.95 26.36 -41.06
C ALA A 31 4.90 27.02 -40.07
N GLY A 32 5.69 26.21 -39.36
CA GLY A 32 6.72 26.66 -38.42
C GLY A 32 6.30 26.76 -36.96
N ALA A 33 5.05 26.41 -36.60
CA ALA A 33 4.62 26.27 -35.21
C ALA A 33 4.37 24.79 -34.84
N ARG A 34 4.66 24.44 -33.58
CA ARG A 34 4.51 23.06 -33.09
C ARG A 34 3.03 22.71 -32.87
N PRO A 35 2.65 21.43 -32.97
CA PRO A 35 1.32 20.97 -32.57
C PRO A 35 0.94 21.45 -31.16
N GLY A 36 -0.31 21.83 -30.95
CA GLY A 36 -0.82 22.27 -29.64
C GLY A 36 -0.39 23.65 -29.13
N THR A 37 0.41 24.40 -29.91
CA THR A 37 0.87 25.75 -29.55
C THR A 37 -0.32 26.70 -29.29
N PRO A 38 -0.31 27.48 -28.19
CA PRO A 38 -1.28 28.55 -27.95
C PRO A 38 -1.18 29.64 -29.00
N VAL A 39 -2.32 30.05 -29.56
CA VAL A 39 -2.41 31.10 -30.58
C VAL A 39 -3.54 32.07 -30.29
N ALA A 40 -3.35 33.33 -30.69
CA ALA A 40 -4.44 34.30 -30.78
C ALA A 40 -5.04 34.22 -32.19
N LEU A 41 -6.35 34.08 -32.32
CA LEU A 41 -7.09 33.99 -33.58
C LEU A 41 -7.97 35.21 -33.79
N GLY A 42 -7.71 35.96 -34.85
CA GLY A 42 -8.33 37.27 -35.10
C GLY A 42 -8.40 37.68 -36.57
N PRO A 43 -8.90 38.90 -36.84
CA PRO A 43 -9.17 39.42 -38.19
C PRO A 43 -7.89 39.62 -39.03
N GLU A 44 -7.99 39.42 -40.35
CA GLU A 44 -6.85 39.53 -41.26
C GLU A 44 -6.18 40.91 -41.30
N GLU A 45 -6.97 41.97 -41.20
CA GLU A 45 -6.50 43.36 -41.21
C GLU A 45 -6.54 44.01 -39.82
N ALA A 46 -6.28 43.24 -38.76
CA ALA A 46 -6.24 43.79 -37.41
C ALA A 46 -5.09 44.81 -37.23
N PRO A 47 -5.34 45.97 -36.59
CA PRO A 47 -4.30 46.94 -36.24
C PRO A 47 -3.16 46.30 -35.44
N ALA A 48 -1.92 46.75 -35.66
CA ALA A 48 -0.74 46.20 -34.98
C ALA A 48 -0.84 46.28 -33.44
N GLN A 49 -1.51 47.32 -32.93
CA GLN A 49 -1.77 47.49 -31.50
C GLN A 49 -2.70 46.40 -30.95
N ASP A 50 -3.81 46.13 -31.65
CA ASP A 50 -4.77 45.08 -31.26
C ASP A 50 -4.13 43.68 -31.27
N VAL A 51 -3.24 43.42 -32.24
CA VAL A 51 -2.46 42.18 -32.30
C VAL A 51 -1.52 42.07 -31.09
N ALA A 52 -0.83 43.16 -30.73
CA ALA A 52 0.09 43.18 -29.60
C ALA A 52 -0.64 42.98 -28.27
N ASP A 53 -1.78 43.66 -28.08
CA ASP A 53 -2.60 43.52 -26.89
C ASP A 53 -3.21 42.10 -26.77
N ALA A 54 -3.70 41.52 -27.86
CA ALA A 54 -4.23 40.15 -27.86
C ALA A 54 -3.15 39.09 -27.56
N VAL A 55 -1.94 39.23 -28.09
CA VAL A 55 -0.82 38.31 -27.77
C VAL A 55 -0.33 38.47 -26.34
N ARG A 56 -0.38 39.69 -25.78
CA ARG A 56 -0.12 39.93 -24.35
C ARG A 56 -1.18 39.23 -23.49
N GLU A 57 -2.45 39.41 -23.79
CA GLU A 57 -3.56 38.75 -23.08
C GLU A 57 -3.46 37.22 -23.16
N LEU A 58 -3.10 36.67 -24.33
CA LEU A 58 -2.83 35.25 -24.48
C LEU A 58 -1.68 34.79 -23.58
N SER A 59 -0.61 35.59 -23.49
CA SER A 59 0.55 35.25 -22.65
C SER A 59 0.20 35.25 -21.16
N LEU A 60 -0.63 36.19 -20.71
CA LEU A 60 -1.18 36.21 -19.34
C LEU A 60 -2.07 35.00 -19.08
N LEU A 61 -2.98 34.70 -20.00
CA LEU A 61 -3.85 33.51 -19.90
C LEU A 61 -3.03 32.21 -19.79
N VAL A 62 -1.96 32.09 -20.57
CA VAL A 62 -1.07 30.92 -20.54
C VAL A 62 -0.22 30.89 -19.27
N ALA A 63 0.19 32.05 -18.74
CA ALA A 63 0.92 32.13 -17.46
C ALA A 63 0.05 31.68 -16.28
N ASP A 64 -1.22 32.08 -16.26
CA ASP A 64 -2.13 31.80 -15.14
C ASP A 64 -2.87 30.45 -15.26
N GLY A 65 -3.24 30.05 -16.47
CA GLY A 65 -4.05 28.85 -16.76
C GLY A 65 -3.34 27.75 -17.55
N GLY A 66 -2.06 27.96 -17.90
CA GLY A 66 -1.30 27.05 -18.76
C GLY A 66 -1.75 27.07 -20.22
N ALA A 67 -1.03 26.32 -21.06
CA ALA A 67 -1.36 26.21 -22.49
C ALA A 67 -2.77 25.66 -22.76
N VAL A 68 -3.32 24.85 -21.84
CA VAL A 68 -4.66 24.25 -21.94
C VAL A 68 -5.75 25.33 -21.92
N ALA A 69 -5.64 26.35 -21.08
CA ALA A 69 -6.60 27.45 -21.00
C ALA A 69 -6.78 28.19 -22.34
N ALA A 70 -5.72 28.29 -23.14
CA ALA A 70 -5.79 28.90 -24.46
C ALA A 70 -6.78 28.18 -25.41
N GLY A 71 -7.05 26.89 -25.20
CA GLY A 71 -8.01 26.12 -26.01
C GLY A 71 -9.48 26.53 -25.81
N ALA A 72 -9.79 27.34 -24.78
CA ALA A 72 -11.17 27.59 -24.37
C ALA A 72 -11.93 28.59 -25.27
N GLY A 73 -11.24 29.28 -26.19
CA GLY A 73 -11.86 30.33 -27.00
C GLY A 73 -12.09 31.64 -26.24
N VAL A 74 -11.23 31.96 -25.26
CA VAL A 74 -11.30 33.17 -24.44
C VAL A 74 -11.21 34.41 -25.33
N ASP A 75 -12.10 35.38 -25.12
CA ASP A 75 -12.03 36.70 -25.74
C ASP A 75 -10.80 37.46 -25.26
N LEU A 76 -9.91 37.78 -26.20
CA LEU A 76 -8.66 38.51 -25.97
C LEU A 76 -8.79 40.01 -26.30
N GLY A 77 -9.98 40.47 -26.71
CA GLY A 77 -10.22 41.84 -27.19
C GLY A 77 -9.94 42.01 -28.69
N GLY A 78 -10.43 43.11 -29.29
CA GLY A 78 -10.16 43.44 -30.71
C GLY A 78 -10.67 42.41 -31.73
N GLY A 79 -11.64 41.56 -31.35
CA GLY A 79 -12.12 40.44 -32.18
C GLY A 79 -11.24 39.19 -32.14
N PHE A 80 -10.22 39.15 -31.29
CA PHE A 80 -9.33 38.01 -31.10
C PHE A 80 -9.89 37.01 -30.09
N ARG A 81 -9.62 35.72 -30.33
CA ARG A 81 -9.89 34.65 -29.38
C ARG A 81 -8.68 33.75 -29.18
N SER A 82 -8.53 33.21 -27.98
CA SER A 82 -7.52 32.19 -27.72
C SER A 82 -7.86 30.88 -28.45
N ALA A 83 -6.85 30.16 -28.92
CA ALA A 83 -6.98 28.77 -29.36
C ALA A 83 -5.67 28.01 -29.19
N ARG A 84 -5.71 26.71 -29.49
CA ARG A 84 -4.50 25.87 -29.65
C ARG A 84 -4.49 25.25 -31.04
N LEU A 85 -3.30 25.16 -31.63
CA LEU A 85 -3.11 24.43 -32.88
C LEU A 85 -3.43 22.93 -32.70
N ASP A 86 -3.69 22.24 -33.81
CA ASP A 86 -3.95 20.79 -33.83
C ASP A 86 -2.82 19.98 -33.16
N GLY A 87 -3.17 18.82 -32.60
CA GLY A 87 -2.24 17.91 -31.89
C GLY A 87 -2.03 18.17 -30.38
N ALA A 88 -2.78 19.10 -29.78
CA ALA A 88 -2.89 19.22 -28.33
C ALA A 88 -3.64 18.04 -27.68
N ARG A 89 -3.21 17.60 -26.49
CA ARG A 89 -3.98 16.71 -25.59
C ARG A 89 -5.03 17.48 -24.79
N GLY A 90 -6.07 16.77 -24.37
CA GLY A 90 -7.22 17.28 -23.61
C GLY A 90 -8.42 17.60 -24.48
N ASP A 91 -9.60 17.74 -23.86
CA ASP A 91 -10.84 18.12 -24.53
C ASP A 91 -11.28 19.56 -24.18
N GLN A 92 -12.45 19.97 -24.69
CA GLN A 92 -12.99 21.30 -24.47
C GLN A 92 -13.28 21.60 -22.99
N ARG A 93 -13.61 20.58 -22.19
CA ARG A 93 -13.90 20.72 -20.75
C ARG A 93 -12.67 21.17 -20.00
N ASP A 94 -11.51 20.61 -20.33
CA ASP A 94 -10.25 20.87 -19.66
C ASP A 94 -9.83 22.31 -19.91
N ALA A 95 -9.96 22.74 -21.17
CA ALA A 95 -9.69 24.10 -21.60
C ALA A 95 -10.60 25.10 -20.87
N VAL A 96 -11.91 24.86 -20.84
CA VAL A 96 -12.89 25.75 -20.20
C VAL A 96 -12.67 25.84 -18.69
N LEU A 97 -12.39 24.72 -18.00
CA LEU A 97 -12.13 24.74 -16.56
C LEU A 97 -10.82 25.47 -16.23
N ALA A 98 -9.75 25.19 -16.98
CA ALA A 98 -8.46 25.87 -16.80
C ALA A 98 -8.58 27.39 -17.05
N ALA A 99 -9.30 27.78 -18.11
CA ALA A 99 -9.52 29.18 -18.42
C ALA A 99 -10.42 29.87 -17.39
N LEU A 100 -11.49 29.23 -16.90
CA LEU A 100 -12.33 29.76 -15.82
C LEU A 100 -11.54 30.01 -14.53
N ARG A 101 -10.60 29.12 -14.19
CA ARG A 101 -9.71 29.30 -13.05
C ARG A 101 -8.76 30.49 -13.23
N ALA A 102 -8.25 30.69 -14.45
CA ALA A 102 -7.35 31.79 -14.77
C ALA A 102 -8.05 33.17 -14.81
N VAL A 103 -9.20 33.26 -15.48
CA VAL A 103 -9.93 34.54 -15.64
C VAL A 103 -10.85 34.89 -14.46
N GLY A 104 -11.15 33.91 -13.60
CA GLY A 104 -12.07 34.05 -12.48
C GLY A 104 -13.54 34.23 -12.90
N LEU A 105 -14.44 34.29 -11.91
CA LEU A 105 -15.88 34.43 -12.16
C LEU A 105 -16.24 35.76 -12.83
N SER A 106 -15.55 36.85 -12.48
CA SER A 106 -15.72 38.17 -13.11
C SER A 106 -15.35 38.17 -14.60
N GLY A 107 -14.34 37.40 -14.98
CA GLY A 107 -13.88 37.22 -16.36
C GLY A 107 -14.64 36.15 -17.15
N ALA A 108 -15.58 35.41 -16.54
CA ALA A 108 -16.23 34.25 -17.17
C ALA A 108 -17.01 34.60 -18.45
N HIS A 109 -17.48 35.85 -18.59
CA HIS A 109 -18.13 36.34 -19.81
C HIS A 109 -17.22 36.28 -21.05
N ARG A 110 -15.89 36.30 -20.86
CA ARG A 110 -14.90 36.17 -21.94
C ARG A 110 -14.87 34.76 -22.54
N LEU A 111 -15.40 33.74 -21.87
CA LEU A 111 -15.46 32.36 -22.36
C LEU A 111 -16.59 32.11 -23.37
N GLY A 112 -17.46 33.11 -23.58
CA GLY A 112 -18.63 33.02 -24.44
C GLY A 112 -19.93 32.86 -23.66
N GLU A 113 -20.97 32.35 -24.33
CA GLU A 113 -22.29 32.22 -23.72
C GLU A 113 -22.28 31.22 -22.57
N ARG A 114 -22.91 31.61 -21.44
CA ARG A 114 -22.98 30.80 -20.21
C ARG A 114 -23.48 29.37 -20.47
N ALA A 115 -24.46 29.20 -21.36
CA ALA A 115 -24.99 27.89 -21.71
C ALA A 115 -23.92 27.00 -22.37
N GLY A 116 -23.14 27.55 -23.30
CA GLY A 116 -22.04 26.83 -23.96
C GLY A 116 -20.95 26.40 -23.00
N VAL A 117 -20.58 27.27 -22.05
CA VAL A 117 -19.60 26.97 -20.99
C VAL A 117 -20.08 25.81 -20.10
N LEU A 118 -21.34 25.83 -19.65
CA LEU A 118 -21.90 24.77 -18.81
C LEU A 118 -22.03 23.45 -19.56
N VAL A 119 -22.39 23.48 -20.85
CA VAL A 119 -22.44 22.28 -21.70
C VAL A 119 -21.05 21.70 -21.92
N ALA A 120 -20.02 22.54 -22.07
CA ALA A 120 -18.64 22.06 -22.18
C ALA A 120 -18.18 21.38 -20.88
N LEU A 121 -18.56 21.90 -19.71
CA LEU A 121 -18.15 21.35 -18.42
C LEU A 121 -18.91 20.08 -18.00
N PHE A 122 -20.22 19.99 -18.25
CA PHE A 122 -21.10 18.94 -17.70
C PHE A 122 -21.91 18.18 -18.76
N GLY A 123 -21.73 18.51 -20.04
CA GLY A 123 -22.49 17.92 -21.14
C GLY A 123 -23.87 18.54 -21.38
N PRO A 124 -24.61 18.06 -22.40
CA PRO A 124 -25.85 18.66 -22.86
C PRO A 124 -27.03 18.51 -21.88
N ALA A 125 -26.94 17.59 -20.92
CA ALA A 125 -27.98 17.35 -19.91
C ALA A 125 -27.92 18.33 -18.72
N VAL A 126 -27.02 19.33 -18.76
CA VAL A 126 -26.84 20.30 -17.67
C VAL A 126 -28.11 21.11 -17.41
N THR A 127 -28.47 21.29 -16.13
CA THR A 127 -29.65 22.05 -15.71
C THR A 127 -29.27 23.44 -15.18
N LYS A 128 -30.26 24.34 -15.10
CA LYS A 128 -30.08 25.67 -14.47
C LYS A 128 -29.58 25.57 -13.02
N ARG A 129 -29.98 24.52 -12.29
CA ARG A 129 -29.57 24.30 -10.89
C ARG A 129 -28.09 23.91 -10.79
N VAL A 130 -27.64 22.97 -11.63
CA VAL A 130 -26.21 22.63 -11.76
C VAL A 130 -25.39 23.88 -12.13
N GLY A 131 -25.88 24.69 -13.07
CA GLY A 131 -25.22 25.94 -13.45
C GLY A 131 -25.16 27.02 -12.37
N ALA A 132 -26.09 27.02 -11.41
CA ALA A 132 -26.03 27.89 -10.23
C ALA A 132 -25.07 27.34 -9.17
N ALA A 133 -25.09 26.02 -8.93
CA ALA A 133 -24.17 25.36 -8.02
C ALA A 133 -22.70 25.50 -8.48
N ALA A 134 -22.43 25.34 -9.78
CA ALA A 134 -21.10 25.54 -10.34
C ALA A 134 -20.61 26.98 -10.22
N GLY A 135 -21.51 27.96 -10.39
CA GLY A 135 -21.19 29.38 -10.16
C GLY A 135 -20.77 29.65 -8.72
N ARG A 136 -21.53 29.15 -7.74
CA ARG A 136 -21.18 29.25 -6.31
C ARG A 136 -19.86 28.55 -5.97
N ALA A 137 -19.65 27.35 -6.50
CA ALA A 137 -18.40 26.63 -6.29
C ALA A 137 -17.19 27.40 -6.84
N ALA A 138 -17.33 28.08 -7.98
CA ALA A 138 -16.26 28.93 -8.54
C ALA A 138 -16.05 30.19 -7.70
N GLU A 139 -17.12 30.84 -7.24
CA GLU A 139 -17.09 32.02 -6.39
C GLU A 139 -16.38 31.76 -5.05
N GLU A 140 -16.67 30.61 -4.44
CA GLU A 140 -16.10 30.18 -3.17
C GLU A 140 -14.74 29.45 -3.34
N GLY A 141 -14.20 29.37 -4.56
CA GLY A 141 -12.90 28.75 -4.82
C GLY A 141 -12.85 27.23 -4.64
N ARG A 142 -13.99 26.53 -4.69
CA ARG A 142 -14.13 25.07 -4.57
C ARG A 142 -13.73 24.34 -5.86
N TRP A 143 -12.50 24.57 -6.32
CA TRP A 143 -11.99 24.09 -7.59
C TRP A 143 -11.91 22.56 -7.69
N ALA A 144 -11.55 21.87 -6.61
CA ALA A 144 -11.51 20.40 -6.59
C ALA A 144 -12.91 19.78 -6.77
N ALA A 145 -13.94 20.40 -6.20
CA ALA A 145 -15.33 19.97 -6.36
C ALA A 145 -15.82 20.20 -7.80
N LEU A 146 -15.48 21.36 -8.39
CA LEU A 146 -15.76 21.65 -9.81
C LEU A 146 -15.06 20.67 -10.75
N HIS A 147 -13.79 20.35 -10.48
CA HIS A 147 -13.01 19.39 -11.25
C HIS A 147 -13.67 18.01 -11.21
N LEU A 148 -13.96 17.50 -10.01
CA LEU A 148 -14.61 16.19 -9.84
C LEU A 148 -16.02 16.16 -10.43
N ALA A 149 -16.82 17.21 -10.25
CA ALA A 149 -18.16 17.29 -10.81
C ALA A 149 -18.14 17.33 -12.34
N SER A 150 -17.18 18.06 -12.94
CA SER A 150 -16.97 18.02 -14.38
C SER A 150 -16.65 16.58 -14.81
N ALA A 151 -15.64 15.94 -14.21
CA ALA A 151 -15.28 14.57 -14.57
C ALA A 151 -16.43 13.55 -14.37
N ALA A 152 -17.21 13.70 -13.29
CA ALA A 152 -18.29 12.79 -12.92
C ALA A 152 -19.58 12.98 -13.74
N SER A 153 -19.70 14.04 -14.56
CA SER A 153 -20.89 14.27 -15.40
C SER A 153 -21.18 13.15 -16.38
N ASP A 154 -20.15 12.37 -16.72
CA ASP A 154 -20.25 11.29 -17.69
C ASP A 154 -20.86 10.02 -17.07
N VAL A 155 -20.97 9.97 -15.74
CA VAL A 155 -21.42 8.80 -14.97
C VAL A 155 -22.54 9.10 -13.97
N LEU A 156 -22.81 10.39 -13.69
CA LEU A 156 -23.83 10.89 -12.77
C LEU A 156 -24.89 11.75 -13.46
N GLY A 157 -26.10 11.78 -12.89
CA GLY A 157 -27.17 12.69 -13.32
C GLY A 157 -27.08 14.10 -12.69
N PRO A 158 -27.82 15.09 -13.22
CA PRO A 158 -27.75 16.49 -12.79
C PRO A 158 -27.97 16.72 -11.28
N GLU A 159 -28.96 16.03 -10.68
CA GLU A 159 -29.26 16.16 -9.24
C GLU A 159 -28.13 15.62 -8.36
N GLN A 160 -27.38 14.64 -8.86
CA GLN A 160 -26.23 14.08 -8.18
C GLN A 160 -25.02 15.01 -8.29
N LEU A 161 -24.85 15.70 -9.44
CA LEU A 161 -23.79 16.70 -9.63
C LEU A 161 -23.92 17.89 -8.70
N GLU A 162 -25.15 18.34 -8.38
CA GLU A 162 -25.37 19.39 -7.37
C GLU A 162 -24.76 19.03 -6.01
N ARG A 163 -24.82 17.74 -5.63
CA ARG A 163 -24.23 17.26 -4.38
C ARG A 163 -22.71 17.20 -4.43
N VAL A 164 -22.13 16.86 -5.58
CA VAL A 164 -20.66 16.87 -5.77
C VAL A 164 -20.12 18.29 -5.77
N LEU A 165 -20.82 19.24 -6.41
CA LEU A 165 -20.47 20.66 -6.42
C LEU A 165 -20.57 21.32 -5.04
N ALA A 166 -21.35 20.73 -4.13
CA ALA A 166 -21.47 21.20 -2.75
C ALA A 166 -20.33 20.74 -1.83
N LEU A 167 -19.42 19.87 -2.30
CA LEU A 167 -18.32 19.34 -1.50
C LEU A 167 -17.30 20.43 -1.17
N GLU A 168 -16.76 20.35 0.04
CA GLU A 168 -15.72 21.23 0.55
C GLU A 168 -14.47 20.41 0.88
N ALA A 169 -13.33 20.89 0.39
CA ALA A 169 -12.03 20.32 0.73
C ALA A 169 -11.53 21.01 2.01
N PRO A 170 -10.75 20.31 2.86
CA PRO A 170 -10.10 20.95 3.99
C PRO A 170 -9.25 22.15 3.53
N GLU A 171 -9.19 23.20 4.36
CA GLU A 171 -8.48 24.42 4.02
C GLU A 171 -7.01 24.15 3.66
N GLY A 172 -6.53 24.75 2.56
CA GLY A 172 -5.16 24.56 2.07
C GLY A 172 -4.87 23.18 1.44
N VAL A 173 -5.86 22.29 1.33
CA VAL A 173 -5.67 20.94 0.78
C VAL A 173 -6.23 20.82 -0.64
N ASP A 174 -5.33 20.59 -1.61
CA ASP A 174 -5.72 20.22 -2.97
C ASP A 174 -5.88 18.69 -3.10
N LEU A 175 -7.07 18.25 -3.54
CA LEU A 175 -7.43 16.86 -3.79
C LEU A 175 -7.21 16.42 -5.26
N THR A 176 -6.96 17.38 -6.14
CA THR A 176 -6.73 17.20 -7.58
C THR A 176 -5.37 17.77 -8.02
N PRO A 177 -4.25 17.40 -7.37
CA PRO A 177 -2.92 17.85 -7.79
C PRO A 177 -2.56 17.19 -9.14
N GLY A 178 -2.83 17.91 -10.23
CA GLY A 178 -2.57 17.43 -11.60
C GLY A 178 -3.64 16.48 -12.16
N GLY A 179 -3.51 16.16 -13.45
CA GLY A 179 -4.50 15.40 -14.21
C GLY A 179 -5.64 16.27 -14.75
N GLN A 180 -6.13 15.95 -15.95
CA GLN A 180 -7.21 16.67 -16.60
C GLN A 180 -8.58 16.06 -16.24
N PRO A 181 -9.65 16.87 -16.06
CA PRO A 181 -11.00 16.36 -15.83
C PRO A 181 -11.46 15.34 -16.87
N SER A 182 -11.06 15.48 -18.13
CA SER A 182 -11.39 14.54 -19.22
C SER A 182 -10.79 13.15 -19.01
N VAL A 183 -9.54 13.11 -18.54
CA VAL A 183 -8.81 11.87 -18.20
C VAL A 183 -9.49 11.20 -17.01
N LEU A 184 -9.79 11.97 -15.95
CA LEU A 184 -10.54 11.48 -14.80
C LEU A 184 -11.91 10.93 -15.20
N ALA A 185 -12.63 11.61 -16.10
CA ALA A 185 -13.91 11.14 -16.62
C ALA A 185 -13.79 9.81 -17.37
N GLY A 186 -12.73 9.64 -18.16
CA GLY A 186 -12.38 8.38 -18.82
C GLY A 186 -12.25 7.23 -17.83
N TYR A 187 -11.49 7.45 -16.75
CA TYR A 187 -11.30 6.44 -15.72
C TYR A 187 -12.56 6.17 -14.89
N LEU A 188 -13.35 7.22 -14.55
CA LEU A 188 -14.62 7.04 -13.86
C LEU A 188 -15.61 6.21 -14.69
N ARG A 189 -15.68 6.43 -16.01
CA ARG A 189 -16.50 5.60 -16.92
C ARG A 189 -16.05 4.15 -16.91
N GLN A 190 -14.74 3.91 -16.94
CA GLN A 190 -14.17 2.57 -16.91
C GLN A 190 -14.50 1.85 -15.59
N VAL A 191 -14.33 2.52 -14.45
CA VAL A 191 -14.59 1.95 -13.12
C VAL A 191 -16.08 1.73 -12.87
N PHE A 192 -16.93 2.70 -13.22
CA PHE A 192 -18.36 2.66 -12.90
C PHE A 192 -19.25 2.08 -14.00
N GLY A 193 -18.70 1.73 -15.16
CA GLY A 193 -19.42 1.03 -16.23
C GLY A 193 -20.25 -0.16 -15.73
N PRO A 194 -19.69 -1.06 -14.89
CA PRO A 194 -20.42 -2.20 -14.33
C PRO A 194 -21.24 -1.87 -13.06
N VAL A 195 -21.08 -0.68 -12.48
CA VAL A 195 -21.70 -0.30 -11.22
C VAL A 195 -23.09 0.31 -11.45
N PRO A 196 -24.15 -0.13 -10.72
CA PRO A 196 -25.49 0.44 -10.86
C PRO A 196 -25.53 1.94 -10.59
N ALA A 197 -26.24 2.70 -11.44
CA ALA A 197 -26.33 4.17 -11.35
C ALA A 197 -26.70 4.73 -9.96
N PRO A 198 -27.64 4.13 -9.18
CA PRO A 198 -27.98 4.64 -7.85
C PRO A 198 -26.84 4.57 -6.83
N ARG A 199 -25.78 3.80 -7.10
CA ARG A 199 -24.65 3.60 -6.17
C ARG A 199 -23.45 4.50 -6.46
N ARG A 200 -23.32 5.01 -7.68
CA ARG A 200 -22.14 5.76 -8.15
C ARG A 200 -21.87 7.00 -7.31
N LEU A 201 -22.91 7.77 -6.98
CA LEU A 201 -22.76 8.96 -6.12
C LEU A 201 -22.20 8.60 -4.74
N ALA A 202 -22.71 7.56 -4.08
CA ALA A 202 -22.23 7.16 -2.76
C ALA A 202 -20.74 6.79 -2.77
N LEU A 203 -20.28 6.12 -3.84
CA LEU A 203 -18.87 5.77 -4.01
C LEU A 203 -17.99 6.99 -4.25
N ILE A 204 -18.47 7.98 -5.01
CA ILE A 204 -17.76 9.24 -5.24
C ILE A 204 -17.63 10.05 -3.95
N LEU A 205 -18.69 10.09 -3.13
CA LEU A 205 -18.68 10.79 -1.84
C LEU A 205 -17.73 10.11 -0.84
N ASP A 206 -17.78 8.78 -0.70
CA ASP A 206 -16.85 8.03 0.16
C ASP A 206 -15.41 8.14 -0.34
N LEU A 207 -15.17 8.18 -1.66
CA LEU A 207 -13.86 8.45 -2.23
C LEU A 207 -13.35 9.85 -1.85
N TRP A 208 -14.20 10.89 -1.96
CA TRP A 208 -13.84 12.25 -1.58
C TRP A 208 -13.40 12.32 -0.12
N GLU A 209 -14.20 11.77 0.79
CA GLU A 209 -13.91 11.76 2.23
C GLU A 209 -12.56 11.08 2.52
N ARG A 210 -12.31 9.92 1.92
CA ARG A 210 -11.05 9.18 2.11
C ARG A 210 -9.82 9.92 1.57
N VAL A 211 -9.91 10.51 0.38
CA VAL A 211 -8.81 11.28 -0.21
C VAL A 211 -8.56 12.56 0.60
N ALA A 212 -9.62 13.23 1.05
CA ALA A 212 -9.54 14.40 1.91
C ALA A 212 -8.85 14.06 3.25
N GLU A 213 -9.25 12.97 3.90
CA GLU A 213 -8.64 12.49 5.14
C GLU A 213 -7.15 12.15 4.94
N ARG A 214 -6.83 11.41 3.88
CA ARG A 214 -5.44 11.05 3.55
C ARG A 214 -4.58 12.29 3.32
N ARG A 215 -5.08 13.25 2.53
CA ARG A 215 -4.35 14.49 2.23
C ARG A 215 -4.21 15.41 3.43
N ALA A 216 -5.24 15.53 4.26
CA ALA A 216 -5.15 16.23 5.54
C ALA A 216 -4.14 15.56 6.47
N GLY A 217 -4.05 14.22 6.48
CA GLY A 217 -3.01 13.48 7.19
C GLY A 217 -1.60 13.81 6.70
N LEU A 218 -1.38 13.82 5.39
CA LEU A 218 -0.09 14.17 4.78
C LEU A 218 0.30 15.62 5.05
N ALA A 219 -0.63 16.57 4.89
CA ALA A 219 -0.39 17.98 5.19
C ALA A 219 -0.06 18.22 6.68
N ARG A 220 -0.75 17.52 7.59
CA ARG A 220 -0.42 17.55 9.03
C ARG A 220 0.97 17.00 9.31
N ARG A 221 1.36 15.89 8.67
CA ARG A 221 2.73 15.34 8.77
C ARG A 221 3.77 16.36 8.32
N GLU A 222 3.57 16.99 7.17
CA GLU A 222 4.46 18.03 6.65
C GLU A 222 4.56 19.23 7.60
N ALA A 223 3.42 19.73 8.11
CA ALA A 223 3.39 20.84 9.07
C ALA A 223 4.11 20.50 10.38
N ARG A 224 3.92 19.28 10.92
CA ARG A 224 4.62 18.78 12.10
C ARG A 224 6.12 18.69 11.89
N LEU A 225 6.56 18.09 10.78
CA LEU A 225 7.99 18.00 10.44
C LEU A 225 8.61 19.38 10.17
N ALA A 226 7.84 20.35 9.67
CA ALA A 226 8.31 21.72 9.46
C ALA A 226 8.66 22.45 10.77
N THR A 227 8.23 21.95 11.93
CA THR A 227 8.68 22.48 13.23
C THR A 227 10.12 22.09 13.56
N GLN A 228 10.65 21.06 12.89
CA GLN A 228 12.00 20.54 13.12
C GLN A 228 13.03 21.27 12.26
N SER A 229 14.29 21.25 12.70
CA SER A 229 15.40 21.84 11.96
C SER A 229 15.55 21.18 10.58
N ARG A 230 15.63 21.98 9.52
CA ARG A 230 15.97 21.48 8.17
C ARG A 230 17.39 20.92 8.07
N ARG A 231 18.29 21.38 8.95
CA ARG A 231 19.63 20.82 9.09
C ARG A 231 19.56 19.71 10.12
N ASP A 232 19.94 18.50 9.72
CA ASP A 232 20.11 17.38 10.63
C ASP A 232 21.19 17.71 11.67
N ARG A 233 20.83 17.69 12.96
CA ARG A 233 21.73 17.95 14.09
C ARG A 233 22.04 16.69 14.88
N LEU A 234 21.68 15.51 14.37
CA LEU A 234 21.85 14.25 15.08
C LEU A 234 23.32 13.99 15.43
N GLU A 235 24.24 14.15 14.49
CA GLU A 235 25.68 13.99 14.75
C GLU A 235 26.23 15.02 15.75
N ASP A 236 25.76 16.27 15.67
CA ASP A 236 26.16 17.33 16.61
C ASP A 236 25.73 16.96 18.05
N LEU A 237 24.51 16.43 18.22
CA LEU A 237 23.99 15.97 19.50
C LEU A 237 24.69 14.70 19.99
N ARG A 238 24.96 13.74 19.11
CA ARG A 238 25.76 12.53 19.44
C ARG A 238 27.13 12.91 19.99
N ALA A 239 27.83 13.84 19.33
CA ALA A 239 29.12 14.34 19.81
C ALA A 239 29.01 15.04 21.16
N ARG A 240 27.99 15.89 21.34
CA ARG A 240 27.76 16.60 22.60
C ARG A 240 27.42 15.64 23.75
N ARG A 241 26.66 14.58 23.48
CA ARG A 241 26.24 13.60 24.48
C ARG A 241 27.36 12.66 24.87
N ARG A 242 28.18 12.20 23.91
CA ARG A 242 29.43 11.49 24.21
C ARG A 242 30.33 12.27 25.16
N HIS A 243 30.57 13.55 24.88
CA HIS A 243 31.37 14.38 25.78
C HIS A 243 30.76 14.53 27.19
N ASP A 244 29.42 14.64 27.31
CA ASP A 244 28.75 14.71 28.62
C ASP A 244 28.88 13.40 29.41
N ASP A 245 28.78 12.27 28.71
CA ASP A 245 28.97 10.93 29.27
C ASP A 245 30.44 10.72 29.68
N ASP A 246 31.41 11.10 28.85
CA ASP A 246 32.85 11.03 29.16
C ASP A 246 33.19 11.84 30.42
N GLU A 247 32.71 13.09 30.49
CA GLU A 247 32.89 13.96 31.67
C GLU A 247 32.24 13.37 32.93
N HIS A 248 31.12 12.66 32.78
CA HIS A 248 30.46 12.00 33.89
C HIS A 248 31.21 10.74 34.35
N ILE A 249 31.67 9.91 33.41
CA ILE A 249 32.51 8.74 33.69
C ILE A 249 33.79 9.18 34.41
N MET A 250 34.50 10.17 33.87
CA MET A 250 35.73 10.68 34.49
C MET A 250 35.50 11.26 35.88
N TRP A 251 34.37 11.94 36.09
CA TRP A 251 33.98 12.41 37.42
C TRP A 251 33.72 11.24 38.39
N GLN A 252 33.03 10.20 37.95
CA GLN A 252 32.75 9.02 38.78
C GLN A 252 34.04 8.25 39.12
N VAL A 253 34.92 8.05 38.14
CA VAL A 253 36.23 7.39 38.34
C VAL A 253 37.04 8.09 39.43
N ARG A 254 37.11 9.43 39.38
CA ARG A 254 37.84 10.22 40.39
C ARG A 254 37.26 10.06 41.79
N ILE A 255 35.93 9.96 41.89
CA ILE A 255 35.24 9.73 43.17
C ILE A 255 35.53 8.32 43.69
N ASP A 256 35.36 7.30 42.85
CA ASP A 256 35.48 5.90 43.25
C ASP A 256 36.93 5.54 43.63
N LEU A 257 37.91 6.13 42.94
CA LEU A 257 39.33 5.93 43.22
C LEU A 257 39.89 6.90 44.28
N ALA A 258 39.10 7.89 44.71
CA ALA A 258 39.51 8.97 45.60
C ALA A 258 40.80 9.69 45.13
N ASP A 259 40.95 9.86 43.81
CA ASP A 259 42.11 10.49 43.16
C ASP A 259 41.63 11.48 42.10
N GLU A 260 42.16 12.71 42.12
CA GLU A 260 41.83 13.74 41.13
C GLU A 260 42.47 13.48 39.75
N GLN A 261 43.58 12.73 39.72
CA GLN A 261 44.37 12.43 38.52
C GLN A 261 44.72 10.94 38.40
N PRO A 262 43.72 10.05 38.27
CA PRO A 262 43.94 8.61 38.17
C PRO A 262 44.79 8.27 36.93
N SER A 263 45.69 7.29 37.07
CA SER A 263 46.53 6.86 35.96
C SER A 263 45.71 6.08 34.91
N LEU A 264 46.22 5.96 33.68
CA LEU A 264 45.58 5.13 32.65
C LEU A 264 45.38 3.68 33.09
N ALA A 265 46.29 3.16 33.92
CA ALA A 265 46.18 1.80 34.45
C ALA A 265 45.06 1.67 35.50
N ASP A 266 44.80 2.73 36.27
CA ASP A 266 43.70 2.75 37.24
C ASP A 266 42.35 2.85 36.53
N ILE A 267 42.26 3.71 35.52
CA ILE A 267 41.07 3.84 34.65
C ILE A 267 40.77 2.50 33.96
N ALA A 268 41.77 1.82 33.41
CA ALA A 268 41.59 0.54 32.72
C ALA A 268 41.13 -0.61 33.64
N ARG A 269 41.33 -0.49 34.97
CA ARG A 269 40.87 -1.46 35.98
C ARG A 269 39.58 -1.05 36.67
N TRP A 270 39.10 0.16 36.44
CA TRP A 270 37.88 0.64 37.05
C TRP A 270 36.68 -0.12 36.49
N THR A 271 35.90 -0.69 37.41
CA THR A 271 34.61 -1.32 37.10
C THR A 271 33.52 -0.47 37.73
N PRO A 272 32.52 -0.01 36.97
CA PRO A 272 31.47 0.85 37.51
C PRO A 272 30.66 0.13 38.60
N GLY A 273 30.50 0.78 39.74
CA GLY A 273 29.68 0.28 40.84
C GLY A 273 28.17 0.40 40.60
N ARG A 274 27.37 -0.18 41.51
CA ARG A 274 25.90 -0.16 41.44
C ARG A 274 25.31 1.25 41.35
N TRP A 275 25.89 2.21 42.06
CA TRP A 275 25.42 3.60 42.07
C TRP A 275 25.51 4.27 40.69
N TYR A 276 26.61 4.03 39.96
CA TYR A 276 26.79 4.56 38.60
C TYR A 276 25.65 4.11 37.68
N TRP A 277 25.33 2.82 37.68
CA TRP A 277 24.26 2.26 36.86
C TRP A 277 22.88 2.78 37.26
N HIS A 278 22.62 2.97 38.56
CA HIS A 278 21.39 3.58 39.04
C HIS A 278 21.24 5.02 38.54
N GLU A 279 22.31 5.84 38.60
CA GLU A 279 22.30 7.19 38.08
C GLU A 279 22.10 7.22 36.56
N ARG A 280 22.72 6.30 35.81
CA ARG A 280 22.54 6.15 34.36
C ARG A 280 21.08 5.86 34.00
N LEU A 281 20.42 4.93 34.71
CA LEU A 281 18.99 4.63 34.54
C LEU A 281 18.12 5.86 34.81
N GLN A 282 18.37 6.55 35.94
CA GLN A 282 17.62 7.75 36.32
C GLN A 282 17.77 8.87 35.28
N ARG A 283 18.98 9.07 34.74
CA ARG A 283 19.25 10.06 33.68
C ARG A 283 18.56 9.70 32.38
N ALA A 284 18.64 8.45 31.95
CA ALA A 284 18.01 7.97 30.73
C ALA A 284 16.48 8.11 30.80
N PHE A 285 15.88 7.75 31.94
CA PHE A 285 14.46 7.95 32.23
C PHE A 285 14.06 9.43 32.16
N ALA A 286 14.76 10.31 32.88
CA ALA A 286 14.46 11.75 32.84
C ALA A 286 14.61 12.34 31.43
N ASP A 287 15.60 11.87 30.66
CA ASP A 287 15.82 12.31 29.28
C ASP A 287 14.72 11.80 28.33
N ALA A 288 14.18 10.59 28.55
CA ALA A 288 13.04 10.07 27.81
C ALA A 288 11.77 10.88 28.04
N ILE A 289 11.47 11.19 29.31
CA ILE A 289 10.34 12.02 29.69
C ILE A 289 10.47 13.43 29.08
N ALA A 290 11.67 14.02 29.17
CA ALA A 290 11.94 15.33 28.59
C ALA A 290 11.86 15.35 27.06
N ALA A 291 12.42 14.36 26.38
CA ALA A 291 12.33 14.22 24.93
C ALA A 291 10.88 14.03 24.48
N THR A 292 10.11 13.20 25.18
CA THR A 292 8.67 13.01 24.93
C THR A 292 7.92 14.33 25.03
N ALA A 293 8.18 15.11 26.09
CA ALA A 293 7.55 16.40 26.28
C ALA A 293 7.91 17.39 25.15
N LEU A 294 9.16 17.44 24.70
CA LEU A 294 9.57 18.29 23.58
C LEU A 294 8.89 17.89 22.27
N VAL A 295 8.85 16.59 21.94
CA VAL A 295 8.25 16.11 20.69
C VAL A 295 6.74 16.35 20.69
N ARG A 296 6.04 16.02 21.79
CA ARG A 296 4.60 16.27 21.92
C ARG A 296 4.29 17.78 21.87
N THR A 297 5.13 18.62 22.46
CA THR A 297 4.98 20.08 22.38
C THR A 297 5.20 20.60 20.96
N ALA A 298 6.20 20.08 20.24
CA ALA A 298 6.44 20.45 18.85
C ALA A 298 5.24 20.08 17.95
N ALA A 299 4.67 18.88 18.14
CA ALA A 299 3.46 18.45 17.44
C ALA A 299 2.24 19.33 17.80
N ALA A 300 2.03 19.64 19.09
CA ALA A 300 0.94 20.52 19.52
C ALA A 300 1.05 21.94 18.95
N VAL A 301 2.27 22.48 18.87
CA VAL A 301 2.54 23.79 18.25
C VAL A 301 2.28 23.76 16.74
N ALA A 302 2.56 22.65 16.06
CA ALA A 302 2.23 22.48 14.65
C ALA A 302 0.70 22.43 14.43
N ASP A 303 0.00 21.66 15.26
CA ASP A 303 -1.43 21.38 15.10
C ASP A 303 -2.34 22.54 15.55
N HIS A 304 -1.91 23.33 16.53
CA HIS A 304 -2.73 24.36 17.17
C HIS A 304 -2.13 25.76 17.13
N GLY A 305 -0.93 25.92 16.57
CA GLY A 305 -0.19 27.17 16.63
C GLY A 305 0.59 27.33 17.94
N LEU A 306 1.43 28.37 17.98
CA LEU A 306 2.45 28.53 19.01
C LEU A 306 1.89 28.72 20.42
N GLU A 307 0.91 29.61 20.59
CA GLU A 307 0.34 29.96 21.90
C GLU A 307 -0.51 28.82 22.46
N ASP A 308 -1.52 28.38 21.71
CA ASP A 308 -2.42 27.31 22.11
C ASP A 308 -1.68 25.97 22.27
N GLY A 309 -0.74 25.65 21.37
CA GLY A 309 0.06 24.43 21.46
C GLY A 309 0.92 24.37 22.71
N LEU A 310 1.56 25.49 23.08
CA LEU A 310 2.32 25.59 24.33
C LEU A 310 1.42 25.55 25.57
N GLY A 311 0.28 26.24 25.55
CA GLY A 311 -0.69 26.22 26.64
C GLY A 311 -1.20 24.81 26.94
N ARG A 312 -1.56 24.05 25.90
CA ARG A 312 -1.96 22.63 26.01
C ARG A 312 -0.86 21.74 26.55
N SER A 313 0.40 22.09 26.32
CA SER A 313 1.58 21.31 26.74
C SER A 313 2.07 21.68 28.15
N ALA A 314 1.51 22.70 28.80
CA ALA A 314 2.02 23.25 30.05
C ALA A 314 2.06 22.25 31.24
N PRO A 315 1.03 21.41 31.49
CA PRO A 315 1.09 20.40 32.55
C PRO A 315 2.23 19.39 32.33
N MET A 316 2.32 18.84 31.11
CA MET A 316 3.37 17.91 30.70
C MET A 316 4.78 18.52 30.80
N LEU A 317 4.97 19.76 30.33
CA LEU A 317 6.25 20.46 30.42
C LEU A 317 6.70 20.69 31.87
N ARG A 318 5.76 20.99 32.78
CA ARG A 318 6.06 21.14 34.23
C ARG A 318 6.45 19.81 34.86
N ALA A 319 5.72 18.74 34.56
CA ALA A 319 6.03 17.39 35.05
C ALA A 319 7.40 16.90 34.54
N ALA A 320 7.72 17.13 33.27
CA ALA A 320 9.03 16.77 32.74
C ALA A 320 10.16 17.66 33.27
N ALA A 321 9.90 18.95 33.52
CA ALA A 321 10.89 19.87 34.08
C ALA A 321 11.32 19.50 35.52
N SER A 322 10.43 18.91 36.32
CA SER A 322 10.73 18.50 37.70
C SER A 322 11.65 17.27 37.77
N MET A 323 11.75 16.49 36.70
CA MET A 323 12.64 15.32 36.62
C MET A 323 14.13 15.68 36.50
N MET A 324 14.46 16.95 36.22
CA MET A 324 15.83 17.42 36.09
C MET A 324 16.13 18.55 37.08
N PRO A 325 17.09 18.37 38.02
CA PRO A 325 17.46 19.42 38.96
C PRO A 325 18.26 20.55 38.28
N ASP A 326 18.24 21.73 38.89
CA ASP A 326 18.83 22.97 38.35
C ASP A 326 20.33 22.84 38.01
N TRP A 327 21.09 22.18 38.88
CA TRP A 327 22.53 21.98 38.68
C TRP A 327 22.82 21.10 37.45
N ALA A 328 21.99 20.07 37.21
CA ALA A 328 22.14 19.18 36.06
C ALA A 328 21.76 19.89 34.76
N ALA A 329 20.71 20.72 34.79
CA ALA A 329 20.35 21.58 33.67
C ALA A 329 21.46 22.58 33.34
N GLY A 330 22.05 23.21 34.36
CA GLY A 330 23.20 24.13 34.22
C GLY A 330 24.43 23.46 33.60
N LYS A 331 24.75 22.22 34.01
CA LYS A 331 25.84 21.44 33.42
C LYS A 331 25.55 21.10 31.96
N ALA A 332 24.33 20.67 31.63
CA ALA A 332 23.94 20.28 30.28
C ALA A 332 24.05 21.43 29.26
N VAL A 333 23.74 22.67 29.66
CA VAL A 333 23.81 23.87 28.78
C VAL A 333 25.20 24.50 28.69
N ARG A 334 26.18 24.05 29.49
CA ARG A 334 27.53 24.62 29.48
C ARG A 334 28.14 24.47 28.09
N ARG A 335 28.69 25.58 27.57
CA ARG A 335 29.38 25.60 26.29
C ARG A 335 30.68 24.80 26.38
N VAL A 336 30.91 23.95 25.39
CA VAL A 336 32.12 23.14 25.23
C VAL A 336 32.88 23.66 24.00
N PRO A 337 34.14 24.10 24.14
CA PRO A 337 34.95 24.53 23.00
C PRO A 337 34.99 23.45 21.90
N GLY A 338 34.81 23.86 20.64
CA GLY A 338 34.80 22.94 19.51
C GLY A 338 33.46 22.25 19.20
N LEU A 339 32.42 22.45 20.03
CA LEU A 339 31.07 21.90 19.79
C LEU A 339 30.02 23.00 19.53
N THR A 340 28.85 22.61 19.04
CA THR A 340 27.80 23.50 18.50
C THR A 340 27.02 24.33 19.52
N GLY A 341 27.29 24.14 20.82
CA GLY A 341 26.59 24.85 21.91
C GLY A 341 25.17 24.35 22.19
N LEU A 342 24.74 23.25 21.56
CA LEU A 342 23.51 22.55 21.95
C LEU A 342 23.66 21.95 23.37
N PRO A 343 22.57 21.86 24.15
CA PRO A 343 22.63 21.19 25.43
C PRO A 343 22.81 19.68 25.24
N ALA A 344 23.51 19.03 26.16
CA ALA A 344 23.69 17.58 26.13
C ALA A 344 22.40 16.79 26.38
N ARG A 345 21.47 17.38 27.14
CA ARG A 345 20.28 16.71 27.63
C ARG A 345 19.01 17.52 27.31
N PRO A 346 17.93 16.87 26.86
CA PRO A 346 16.70 17.55 26.45
C PRO A 346 16.00 18.30 27.59
N GLY A 347 16.18 17.84 28.84
CA GLY A 347 15.57 18.46 30.03
C GLY A 347 15.91 19.95 30.20
N ALA A 348 17.06 20.40 29.70
CA ALA A 348 17.43 21.82 29.71
C ALA A 348 16.43 22.68 28.90
N TYR A 349 16.04 22.23 27.71
CA TYR A 349 15.07 22.93 26.88
C TYR A 349 13.64 22.81 27.42
N VAL A 350 13.27 21.68 28.00
CA VAL A 350 11.97 21.53 28.69
C VAL A 350 11.83 22.55 29.82
N ARG A 351 12.86 22.68 30.66
CA ARG A 351 12.89 23.65 31.76
C ARG A 351 12.81 25.09 31.27
N ASP A 352 13.56 25.43 30.22
CA ASP A 352 13.49 26.75 29.58
C ASP A 352 12.07 27.11 29.11
N LEU A 353 11.34 26.13 28.56
CA LEU A 353 9.96 26.30 28.09
C LEU A 353 8.98 26.38 29.27
N ALA A 354 9.14 25.54 30.29
CA ALA A 354 8.32 25.54 31.50
C ALA A 354 8.46 26.87 32.28
N HIS A 355 9.69 27.37 32.45
CA HIS A 355 9.95 28.68 33.06
C HIS A 355 9.34 29.83 32.25
N ARG A 356 9.43 29.75 30.91
CA ARG A 356 8.83 30.75 30.02
C ARG A 356 7.30 30.81 30.21
N LEU A 357 6.64 29.66 30.31
CA LEU A 357 5.21 29.55 30.55
C LEU A 357 4.81 30.06 31.94
N ALA A 358 5.56 29.68 32.98
CA ALA A 358 5.32 30.15 34.35
C ALA A 358 5.42 31.67 34.49
N ALA A 359 6.23 32.34 33.67
CA ALA A 359 6.38 33.78 33.68
C ALA A 359 5.18 34.54 33.08
N GLY A 360 4.20 33.86 32.45
CA GLY A 360 2.93 34.45 32.00
C GLY A 360 3.04 35.60 30.99
N ARG A 361 4.16 35.71 30.28
CA ARG A 361 4.41 36.82 29.34
C ARG A 361 3.75 36.55 27.97
N PRO A 362 3.26 37.59 27.26
CA PRO A 362 2.57 37.43 25.98
C PRO A 362 3.44 36.79 24.89
N MET A 363 2.79 36.13 23.92
CA MET A 363 3.41 35.43 22.81
C MET A 363 3.73 36.39 21.64
N ASP A 364 4.81 37.16 21.78
CA ASP A 364 5.31 38.07 20.74
C ASP A 364 6.35 37.41 19.80
N ALA A 365 6.81 38.15 18.79
CA ALA A 365 7.82 37.66 17.85
C ALA A 365 9.14 37.23 18.54
N LYS A 366 9.50 37.89 19.64
CA LYS A 366 10.69 37.55 20.44
C LYS A 366 10.49 36.23 21.19
N ALA A 367 9.29 35.99 21.73
CA ALA A 367 8.89 34.73 22.34
C ALA A 367 8.90 33.59 21.32
N ALA A 368 8.38 33.82 20.11
CA ALA A 368 8.46 32.86 19.02
C ALA A 368 9.91 32.53 18.64
N GLY A 369 10.79 33.54 18.57
CA GLY A 369 12.22 33.37 18.35
C GLY A 369 12.96 32.63 19.47
N TYR A 370 12.41 32.60 20.68
CA TYR A 370 12.94 31.84 21.82
C TYR A 370 12.47 30.38 21.82
N VAL A 371 11.19 30.15 21.53
CA VAL A 371 10.55 28.82 21.62
C VAL A 371 10.92 27.94 20.42
N ARG A 372 10.78 28.47 19.19
CA ARG A 372 10.95 27.66 17.96
C ARG A 372 12.31 26.96 17.89
N PRO A 373 13.45 27.60 18.20
CA PRO A 373 14.75 26.91 18.18
C PRO A 373 14.86 25.74 19.17
N ARG A 374 14.16 25.80 20.30
CA ARG A 374 14.17 24.74 21.32
C ARG A 374 13.34 23.53 20.89
N LEU A 375 12.21 23.77 20.22
CA LEU A 375 11.36 22.71 19.66
C LEU A 375 11.95 22.11 18.36
N ALA A 376 12.76 22.87 17.64
CA ALA A 376 13.36 22.43 16.37
C ALA A 376 14.35 21.26 16.51
N CYS A 377 14.85 21.00 17.72
CA CYS A 377 15.74 19.87 18.02
C CYS A 377 15.01 18.69 18.67
N ALA A 378 13.68 18.74 18.83
CA ALA A 378 12.92 17.76 19.60
C ALA A 378 13.07 16.34 19.02
N ARG A 379 12.95 16.21 17.69
CA ARG A 379 13.17 14.96 16.95
C ARG A 379 14.56 14.40 17.21
N ASP A 380 15.59 15.21 17.00
CA ASP A 380 16.97 14.74 17.09
C ASP A 380 17.33 14.35 18.52
N PHE A 381 16.84 15.07 19.54
CA PHE A 381 16.95 14.64 20.94
C PHE A 381 16.28 13.29 21.20
N ALA A 382 15.06 13.10 20.70
CA ALA A 382 14.34 11.84 20.89
C ALA A 382 15.07 10.66 20.24
N LEU A 383 15.62 10.83 19.04
CA LEU A 383 16.42 9.80 18.36
C LEU A 383 17.67 9.42 19.17
N VAL A 384 18.45 10.39 19.65
CA VAL A 384 19.63 10.12 20.49
C VAL A 384 19.22 9.46 21.81
N VAL A 385 18.09 9.85 22.40
CA VAL A 385 17.61 9.24 23.65
C VAL A 385 17.19 7.79 23.46
N VAL A 386 16.50 7.47 22.35
CA VAL A 386 16.17 6.08 21.98
C VAL A 386 17.44 5.25 21.80
N GLU A 387 18.45 5.77 21.09
CA GLU A 387 19.74 5.10 20.92
C GLU A 387 20.45 4.81 22.26
N ASP A 388 20.43 5.77 23.17
CA ASP A 388 21.12 5.65 24.46
C ASP A 388 20.41 4.71 25.43
N ILE A 389 19.07 4.69 25.42
CA ILE A 389 18.30 3.68 26.17
C ILE A 389 18.59 2.30 25.61
N GLY A 390 18.61 2.14 24.28
CA GLY A 390 18.97 0.88 23.64
C GLY A 390 20.32 0.36 24.10
N ARG A 391 21.37 1.21 24.06
CA ARG A 391 22.71 0.86 24.54
C ARG A 391 22.75 0.55 26.04
N LEU A 392 22.07 1.36 26.85
CA LEU A 392 22.02 1.14 28.30
C LEU A 392 21.33 -0.18 28.65
N MET A 393 20.24 -0.54 27.95
CA MET A 393 19.55 -1.80 28.19
C MET A 393 20.40 -3.00 27.75
N ASP A 394 21.16 -2.88 26.66
CA ASP A 394 22.11 -3.92 26.23
C ASP A 394 23.21 -4.15 27.29
N ASP A 395 23.67 -3.11 27.98
CA ASP A 395 24.67 -3.22 29.06
C ASP A 395 24.07 -3.77 30.37
N MET A 396 22.80 -3.47 30.64
CA MET A 396 22.14 -3.76 31.92
C MET A 396 21.48 -5.14 31.97
N VAL A 397 20.78 -5.55 30.92
CA VAL A 397 20.01 -6.79 30.89
C VAL A 397 20.95 -8.00 30.94
N GLY A 398 20.70 -8.92 31.87
CA GLY A 398 21.51 -10.12 32.10
C GLY A 398 22.74 -9.88 32.97
N THR A 399 23.18 -8.63 33.15
CA THR A 399 24.36 -8.26 33.96
C THR A 399 23.97 -7.59 35.28
N HIS A 400 22.89 -6.80 35.28
CA HIS A 400 22.47 -5.94 36.39
C HIS A 400 20.97 -6.08 36.70
N ASP A 401 20.41 -7.29 36.51
CA ASP A 401 18.97 -7.55 36.69
C ASP A 401 18.45 -7.23 38.09
N ASP A 402 19.25 -7.45 39.14
CA ASP A 402 18.88 -7.08 40.52
C ASP A 402 18.63 -5.58 40.67
N LEU A 403 19.49 -4.77 40.06
CA LEU A 403 19.34 -3.31 40.09
C LEU A 403 18.13 -2.87 39.24
N LEU A 404 17.88 -3.53 38.11
CA LEU A 404 16.70 -3.26 37.27
C LEU A 404 15.40 -3.56 38.01
N ARG A 405 15.34 -4.64 38.78
CA ARG A 405 14.17 -5.01 39.60
C ARG A 405 13.89 -4.05 40.74
N GLU A 406 14.94 -3.54 41.39
CA GLU A 406 14.80 -2.58 42.50
C GLU A 406 14.53 -1.14 42.02
N TRP A 407 14.83 -0.82 40.76
CA TRP A 407 14.68 0.52 40.23
C TRP A 407 13.21 0.89 39.98
N SER A 408 12.67 1.77 40.83
CA SER A 408 11.26 2.20 40.78
C SER A 408 11.12 3.73 40.92
N PRO A 409 11.41 4.50 39.86
CA PRO A 409 11.14 5.94 39.86
C PRO A 409 9.63 6.19 39.85
N SER A 410 9.19 7.27 40.50
CA SER A 410 7.77 7.67 40.48
C SER A 410 7.38 8.24 39.11
N LEU A 411 6.22 7.81 38.61
CA LEU A 411 5.60 8.26 37.37
C LEU A 411 4.36 9.14 37.60
N GLU A 412 3.94 9.33 38.84
CA GLU A 412 2.66 9.96 39.22
C GLU A 412 2.48 11.34 38.58
N SER A 413 3.44 12.26 38.80
CA SER A 413 3.38 13.62 38.23
C SER A 413 3.42 13.63 36.70
N TRP A 414 4.13 12.67 36.09
CA TRP A 414 4.14 12.52 34.63
C TRP A 414 2.78 12.07 34.12
N ARG A 415 2.14 11.09 34.77
CA ARG A 415 0.82 10.58 34.36
C ARG A 415 -0.29 11.61 34.56
N GLU A 416 -0.23 12.39 35.63
CA GLU A 416 -1.15 13.52 35.82
C GLU A 416 -1.04 14.56 34.69
N GLY A 417 0.19 14.89 34.27
CA GLY A 417 0.44 15.94 33.27
C GLY A 417 0.35 15.49 31.81
N ALA A 418 0.69 14.24 31.51
CA ALA A 418 0.86 13.73 30.14
C ALA A 418 -0.16 12.65 29.75
N GLY A 419 -0.82 12.02 30.72
CA GLY A 419 -1.72 10.88 30.52
C GLY A 419 -1.03 9.66 29.90
N TYR A 420 -1.84 8.80 29.27
CA TYR A 420 -1.38 7.60 28.57
C TYR A 420 -1.56 7.73 27.07
N GLY A 421 -0.49 7.45 26.31
CA GLY A 421 -0.59 7.34 24.84
C GLY A 421 -1.16 5.99 24.39
N ARG A 422 -0.83 4.91 25.10
CA ARG A 422 -1.33 3.55 24.88
C ARG A 422 -2.27 3.12 26.02
N PRO A 423 -3.34 2.35 25.76
CA PRO A 423 -4.20 1.84 26.82
C PRO A 423 -3.43 0.93 27.77
N PRO A 424 -3.31 1.25 29.08
CA PRO A 424 -2.56 0.42 30.03
C PRO A 424 -3.13 -1.00 30.18
N ALA A 425 -4.46 -1.14 30.03
CA ALA A 425 -5.16 -2.41 30.10
C ALA A 425 -4.86 -3.36 28.92
N GLU A 426 -4.22 -2.86 27.86
CA GLU A 426 -3.83 -3.64 26.67
C GLU A 426 -2.30 -3.78 26.56
N TRP A 427 -1.54 -3.40 27.59
CA TRP A 427 -0.09 -3.28 27.52
C TRP A 427 0.65 -4.42 28.25
N ASP A 428 1.45 -5.17 27.50
CA ASP A 428 2.28 -6.29 27.98
C ASP A 428 3.76 -5.91 28.23
N GLY A 429 4.15 -4.66 28.00
CA GLY A 429 5.54 -4.24 28.04
C GLY A 429 6.32 -4.57 26.76
N ILE A 430 7.64 -4.48 26.85
CA ILE A 430 8.58 -4.82 25.77
C ILE A 430 9.33 -6.07 26.23
N LEU A 431 8.81 -7.27 25.89
CA LEU A 431 9.19 -8.54 26.52
C LEU A 431 10.70 -8.77 26.72
N PRO A 432 11.61 -8.50 25.74
CA PRO A 432 13.05 -8.67 25.96
C PRO A 432 13.63 -7.83 27.10
N TRP A 433 12.99 -6.72 27.45
CA TRP A 433 13.43 -5.78 28.48
C TRP A 433 12.55 -5.83 29.73
N SER A 434 11.23 -5.86 29.55
CA SER A 434 10.26 -5.90 30.65
C SER A 434 10.39 -7.18 31.48
N GLY A 435 10.70 -8.33 30.88
CA GLY A 435 10.87 -9.59 31.61
C GLY A 435 11.94 -9.50 32.72
N PRO A 436 13.22 -9.20 32.38
CA PRO A 436 14.28 -9.01 33.37
C PRO A 436 13.95 -7.97 34.46
N MET A 437 13.30 -6.86 34.09
CA MET A 437 12.93 -5.78 35.02
C MET A 437 11.76 -6.15 35.94
N LEU A 438 10.77 -6.91 35.45
CA LEU A 438 9.61 -7.35 36.24
C LEU A 438 9.92 -8.58 37.11
N GLY A 439 10.89 -9.41 36.71
CA GLY A 439 11.16 -10.69 37.36
C GLY A 439 9.96 -11.62 37.26
N ASP A 440 9.45 -12.07 38.42
CA ASP A 440 8.26 -12.93 38.50
C ASP A 440 6.92 -12.14 38.44
N ALA A 441 6.97 -10.81 38.37
CA ALA A 441 5.77 -9.99 38.29
C ALA A 441 5.13 -10.10 36.90
N GLU A 442 3.80 -10.25 36.88
CA GLU A 442 3.02 -10.25 35.63
C GLU A 442 3.04 -8.88 34.93
N PRO A 443 2.83 -8.81 33.60
CA PRO A 443 2.72 -7.54 32.87
C PRO A 443 1.59 -6.65 33.38
N LEU A 444 1.69 -5.34 33.13
CA LEU A 444 0.74 -4.33 33.59
C LEU A 444 -0.72 -4.70 33.33
N ARG A 445 -1.05 -5.16 32.12
CA ARG A 445 -2.43 -5.54 31.76
C ARG A 445 -3.05 -6.59 32.68
N ARG A 446 -2.25 -7.48 33.27
CA ARG A 446 -2.71 -8.53 34.19
C ARG A 446 -2.69 -8.07 35.65
N ARG A 447 -1.84 -7.10 35.98
CA ARG A 447 -1.79 -6.48 37.31
C ARG A 447 -2.89 -5.45 37.54
N LEU A 448 -3.48 -4.91 36.48
CA LEU A 448 -4.54 -3.90 36.55
C LEU A 448 -5.91 -4.53 36.85
N ALA A 449 -6.48 -4.22 38.02
CA ALA A 449 -7.84 -4.59 38.34
C ALA A 449 -8.87 -3.68 37.61
N PRO A 450 -10.08 -4.18 37.29
CA PRO A 450 -11.13 -3.34 36.69
C PRO A 450 -11.44 -2.12 37.56
N GLY A 451 -11.32 -0.91 36.98
CA GLY A 451 -11.60 0.36 37.66
C GLY A 451 -10.47 0.89 38.56
N GLN A 452 -9.33 0.20 38.66
CA GLN A 452 -8.14 0.71 39.33
C GLN A 452 -7.49 1.83 38.48
N ASP A 453 -6.98 2.88 39.13
CA ASP A 453 -6.16 3.89 38.45
C ASP A 453 -4.84 3.26 37.96
N PRO A 454 -4.59 3.20 36.64
CA PRO A 454 -3.36 2.64 36.11
C PRO A 454 -2.08 3.27 36.67
N ALA A 455 -2.11 4.57 37.03
CA ALA A 455 -0.93 5.27 37.56
C ALA A 455 -0.46 4.72 38.92
N THR A 456 -1.34 4.04 39.65
CA THR A 456 -0.99 3.39 40.93
C THR A 456 -0.41 1.99 40.76
N ALA A 457 -0.62 1.36 39.60
CA ALA A 457 -0.15 0.00 39.29
C ALA A 457 1.08 0.00 38.38
N GLU A 458 1.25 1.03 37.54
CA GLU A 458 2.37 1.15 36.63
C GLU A 458 3.70 1.30 37.39
N THR A 459 4.71 0.61 36.87
CA THR A 459 6.11 0.68 37.29
C THR A 459 6.98 1.07 36.09
N ALA A 460 8.21 1.51 36.34
CA ALA A 460 9.14 1.80 35.24
C ALA A 460 9.48 0.57 34.38
N ALA A 461 9.39 -0.64 34.96
CA ALA A 461 9.60 -1.92 34.27
C ALA A 461 8.55 -2.21 33.18
N ASP A 462 7.38 -1.55 33.25
CA ASP A 462 6.36 -1.66 32.21
C ASP A 462 6.74 -0.92 30.93
N LEU A 463 7.72 -0.01 30.98
CA LEU A 463 8.25 0.71 29.82
C LEU A 463 7.22 1.52 29.01
N LEU A 464 6.04 1.83 29.58
CA LEU A 464 5.07 2.72 28.95
C LEU A 464 5.63 4.13 28.74
N TRP A 465 6.50 4.60 29.64
CA TRP A 465 7.22 5.87 29.48
C TRP A 465 8.15 5.89 28.26
N TYR A 466 8.71 4.73 27.89
CA TYR A 466 9.52 4.57 26.69
C TYR A 466 8.64 4.44 25.44
N ALA A 467 7.54 3.70 25.53
CA ALA A 467 6.53 3.64 24.46
C ALA A 467 5.96 5.04 24.14
N ASP A 468 5.73 5.88 25.17
CA ASP A 468 5.30 7.27 24.99
C ASP A 468 6.26 8.10 24.14
N LEU A 469 7.57 7.88 24.26
CA LEU A 469 8.61 8.54 23.48
C LEU A 469 8.57 8.13 22.02
N ILE A 470 8.53 6.82 21.75
CA ILE A 470 8.52 6.30 20.38
C ILE A 470 7.19 6.65 19.70
N ASP A 471 6.06 6.59 20.42
CA ASP A 471 4.77 7.02 19.88
C ASP A 471 4.72 8.53 19.64
N ALA A 472 5.39 9.35 20.46
CA ALA A 472 5.53 10.78 20.19
C ALA A 472 6.32 11.03 18.89
N LEU A 473 7.42 10.29 18.67
CA LEU A 473 8.13 10.29 17.40
C LEU A 473 7.20 9.84 16.25
N ALA A 474 6.46 8.76 16.42
CA ALA A 474 5.55 8.25 15.39
C ALA A 474 4.49 9.27 14.98
N ARG A 475 3.90 9.97 15.95
CA ARG A 475 2.95 11.06 15.72
C ARG A 475 3.56 12.25 14.99
N LEU A 476 4.83 12.56 15.24
CA LEU A 476 5.56 13.58 14.49
C LEU A 476 5.63 13.22 12.99
N TYR A 477 5.83 11.94 12.68
CA TYR A 477 5.82 11.40 11.31
C TYR A 477 4.42 11.07 10.76
N GLY A 478 3.36 11.42 11.49
CA GLY A 478 1.97 11.27 11.03
C GLY A 478 1.35 9.89 11.30
N HIS A 479 2.03 9.03 12.05
CA HIS A 479 1.50 7.74 12.49
C HIS A 479 0.81 7.88 13.85
N GLU A 480 -0.24 7.10 14.12
CA GLU A 480 -0.93 7.17 15.42
C GLU A 480 -0.05 6.69 16.58
N ARG A 481 0.71 5.62 16.32
CA ARG A 481 1.61 4.92 17.22
C ARG A 481 2.73 4.24 16.44
N ALA A 482 3.84 3.98 17.13
CA ALA A 482 4.94 3.21 16.56
C ALA A 482 4.54 1.74 16.39
N GLN A 483 5.05 1.09 15.35
CA GLN A 483 4.69 -0.28 14.97
C GLN A 483 5.79 -1.28 15.33
N PRO A 484 5.45 -2.47 15.87
CA PRO A 484 6.43 -3.52 16.11
C PRO A 484 7.02 -4.03 14.79
N THR A 485 8.31 -4.33 14.77
CA THR A 485 9.11 -4.63 13.56
C THR A 485 9.70 -6.04 13.64
N PRO A 486 9.05 -7.13 13.26
CA PRO A 486 9.55 -8.51 13.49
C PRO A 486 11.00 -8.80 12.98
N GLY A 487 11.77 -9.68 13.64
CA GLY A 487 13.10 -10.19 13.20
C GLY A 487 14.47 -9.51 13.52
N THR A 488 14.60 -8.35 14.18
CA THR A 488 15.83 -7.53 14.43
C THR A 488 16.52 -7.66 15.81
N GLY A 489 15.90 -8.26 16.83
CA GLY A 489 16.53 -8.56 18.13
C GLY A 489 16.66 -7.40 19.14
N ARG A 490 16.09 -6.22 18.88
CA ARG A 490 16.20 -4.98 19.69
C ARG A 490 14.83 -4.27 19.77
N PRO A 491 14.57 -3.37 20.76
CA PRO A 491 13.23 -2.81 21.04
C PRO A 491 12.53 -2.32 19.77
N TRP A 492 11.42 -2.96 19.49
CA TRP A 492 11.01 -3.33 18.15
C TRP A 492 10.12 -2.30 17.46
N PHE A 493 9.99 -1.09 17.99
CA PHE A 493 9.01 -0.13 17.51
C PHE A 493 9.60 0.82 16.47
N ASP A 494 9.20 0.66 15.21
CA ASP A 494 9.48 1.63 14.16
C ASP A 494 8.52 2.81 14.30
N HIS A 495 9.11 4.00 14.37
CA HIS A 495 8.39 5.26 14.49
C HIS A 495 8.08 5.90 13.14
N ASP A 496 8.74 5.48 12.04
CA ASP A 496 8.38 5.91 10.69
C ASP A 496 8.47 4.72 9.73
N PRO A 497 7.63 3.68 9.92
CA PRO A 497 7.64 2.53 9.05
C PRO A 497 7.35 2.97 7.61
N PRO A 498 8.10 2.45 6.62
CA PRO A 498 7.82 2.76 5.23
C PRO A 498 6.37 2.37 4.93
N PRO A 499 5.64 3.18 4.14
CA PRO A 499 4.27 2.83 3.79
C PRO A 499 4.27 1.45 3.12
N ALA A 500 3.50 0.51 3.69
CA ALA A 500 3.31 -0.81 3.11
C ALA A 500 2.63 -0.65 1.74
N GLY A 501 3.42 -0.55 0.68
CA GLY A 501 2.93 -0.51 -0.69
C GLY A 501 2.60 -1.92 -1.13
N GLU A 502 1.36 -2.37 -0.91
CA GLU A 502 0.86 -3.53 -1.64
C GLU A 502 0.78 -3.16 -3.13
N PRO A 503 1.48 -3.88 -4.02
CA PRO A 503 1.42 -3.61 -5.45
C PRO A 503 -0.04 -3.60 -5.94
N LEU A 504 -0.41 -2.60 -6.73
CA LEU A 504 -1.75 -2.38 -7.31
C LEU A 504 -2.86 -1.88 -6.36
N THR A 505 -2.59 -1.64 -5.07
CA THR A 505 -3.60 -1.02 -4.19
C THR A 505 -3.78 0.46 -4.58
N PRO A 506 -4.99 0.90 -5.01
CA PRO A 506 -5.18 2.26 -5.51
C PRO A 506 -4.86 3.31 -4.45
N ARG A 507 -3.92 4.21 -4.76
CA ARG A 507 -3.43 5.23 -3.82
C ARG A 507 -4.45 6.32 -3.59
N LEU A 508 -4.67 6.66 -2.32
CA LEU A 508 -5.58 7.74 -1.90
C LEU A 508 -4.89 9.11 -1.82
N ASP A 509 -3.70 9.26 -2.42
CA ASP A 509 -2.92 10.49 -2.40
C ASP A 509 -3.49 11.58 -3.33
N SER A 510 -4.48 11.25 -4.17
CA SER A 510 -5.28 12.21 -4.95
C SER A 510 -6.53 11.53 -5.49
N LEU A 511 -7.54 12.30 -5.90
CA LEU A 511 -8.69 11.75 -6.62
C LEU A 511 -8.24 11.07 -7.91
N MET A 512 -7.24 11.64 -8.59
CA MET A 512 -6.75 11.08 -9.84
C MET A 512 -6.08 9.72 -9.60
N GLY A 513 -5.11 9.65 -8.68
CA GLY A 513 -4.39 8.42 -8.35
C GLY A 513 -5.32 7.28 -7.89
N ALA A 514 -6.34 7.60 -7.08
CA ALA A 514 -7.28 6.62 -6.58
C ALA A 514 -8.11 6.02 -7.73
N VAL A 515 -8.65 6.87 -8.61
CA VAL A 515 -9.51 6.43 -9.70
C VAL A 515 -8.70 5.77 -10.82
N SER A 516 -7.51 6.26 -11.16
CA SER A 516 -6.63 5.61 -12.14
C SER A 516 -6.19 4.23 -11.67
N GLY A 517 -5.82 4.06 -10.39
CA GLY A 517 -5.49 2.76 -9.82
C GLY A 517 -6.67 1.79 -9.87
N ALA A 518 -7.88 2.24 -9.53
CA ALA A 518 -9.09 1.42 -9.67
C ALA A 518 -9.40 1.08 -11.14
N ALA A 519 -9.20 2.02 -12.06
CA ALA A 519 -9.37 1.79 -13.49
C ALA A 519 -8.36 0.77 -14.02
N GLN A 520 -7.11 0.82 -13.54
CA GLN A 520 -6.09 -0.17 -13.85
C GLN A 520 -6.51 -1.57 -13.38
N LEU A 521 -7.04 -1.71 -12.17
CA LEU A 521 -7.57 -3.00 -11.71
C LEU A 521 -8.68 -3.51 -12.63
N VAL A 522 -9.59 -2.64 -13.09
CA VAL A 522 -10.61 -3.01 -14.08
C VAL A 522 -9.99 -3.41 -15.42
N ALA A 523 -8.95 -2.70 -15.88
CA ALA A 523 -8.23 -3.04 -17.12
C ALA A 523 -7.59 -4.43 -17.02
N LEU A 524 -7.02 -4.77 -15.86
CA LEU A 524 -6.44 -6.08 -15.55
C LEU A 524 -7.49 -7.19 -15.34
N GLY A 525 -8.77 -6.91 -15.60
CA GLY A 525 -9.85 -7.89 -15.50
C GLY A 525 -10.53 -7.96 -14.13
N GLY A 526 -10.21 -7.04 -13.22
CA GLY A 526 -10.93 -6.84 -11.97
C GLY A 526 -12.40 -6.52 -12.23
N VAL A 527 -13.30 -7.25 -11.55
CA VAL A 527 -14.74 -7.05 -11.69
C VAL A 527 -15.26 -6.45 -10.39
N PRO A 528 -15.90 -5.26 -10.42
CA PRO A 528 -16.41 -4.67 -9.21
C PRO A 528 -17.51 -5.56 -8.61
N PRO A 529 -17.63 -5.61 -7.27
CA PRO A 529 -18.68 -6.40 -6.63
C PRO A 529 -20.06 -5.88 -7.05
N ARG A 530 -21.11 -6.70 -6.90
CA ARG A 530 -22.47 -6.33 -7.37
C ARG A 530 -23.05 -5.10 -6.66
N ALA A 531 -22.66 -4.83 -5.42
CA ALA A 531 -23.21 -3.75 -4.61
C ALA A 531 -22.20 -3.17 -3.60
N PRO A 532 -21.06 -2.60 -4.05
CA PRO A 532 -20.13 -1.91 -3.16
C PRO A 532 -20.84 -0.71 -2.52
N ARG A 533 -20.67 -0.56 -1.22
CA ARG A 533 -21.18 0.59 -0.46
C ARG A 533 -20.14 1.68 -0.25
N THR A 534 -18.86 1.31 -0.26
CA THR A 534 -17.71 2.20 -0.06
C THR A 534 -16.68 1.97 -1.16
N TRP A 535 -15.82 2.95 -1.37
CA TRP A 535 -14.66 2.88 -2.25
C TRP A 535 -13.72 1.75 -1.85
N ALA A 536 -13.47 1.57 -0.54
CA ALA A 536 -12.66 0.45 -0.04
C ALA A 536 -13.26 -0.91 -0.40
N ALA A 537 -14.58 -1.09 -0.30
CA ALA A 537 -15.23 -2.33 -0.70
C ALA A 537 -15.18 -2.55 -2.22
N LEU A 538 -15.21 -1.46 -3.02
CA LEU A 538 -15.00 -1.52 -4.46
C LEU A 538 -13.59 -1.98 -4.80
N THR A 539 -12.55 -1.37 -4.23
CA THR A 539 -11.15 -1.69 -4.53
C THR A 539 -10.76 -3.09 -4.06
N VAL A 540 -11.16 -3.50 -2.85
CA VAL A 540 -10.96 -4.88 -2.36
C VAL A 540 -11.65 -5.89 -3.29
N GLY A 541 -12.88 -5.60 -3.72
CA GLY A 541 -13.59 -6.46 -4.65
C GLY A 541 -12.89 -6.56 -6.01
N LEU A 542 -12.35 -5.45 -6.52
CA LEU A 542 -11.56 -5.42 -7.75
C LEU A 542 -10.28 -6.26 -7.61
N MET A 543 -9.53 -6.10 -6.51
CA MET A 543 -8.28 -6.83 -6.23
C MET A 543 -8.48 -8.33 -6.04
N SER A 544 -9.65 -8.77 -5.58
CA SER A 544 -9.95 -10.20 -5.35
C SER A 544 -10.09 -11.04 -6.64
N ALA A 545 -9.99 -10.43 -7.82
CA ALA A 545 -10.08 -11.13 -9.09
C ALA A 545 -8.77 -11.87 -9.43
N THR A 546 -8.85 -13.19 -9.66
CA THR A 546 -7.70 -14.04 -10.03
C THR A 546 -6.97 -13.58 -11.31
N ALA A 547 -7.66 -12.86 -12.20
CA ALA A 547 -7.08 -12.27 -13.41
C ALA A 547 -5.94 -11.29 -13.10
N ILE A 548 -5.95 -10.63 -11.94
CA ILE A 548 -4.90 -9.69 -11.52
C ILE A 548 -3.62 -10.44 -11.14
N ALA A 549 -3.74 -11.59 -10.47
CA ALA A 549 -2.60 -12.44 -10.15
C ALA A 549 -1.97 -13.04 -11.43
N GLU A 550 -2.79 -13.45 -12.41
CA GLU A 550 -2.32 -13.94 -13.70
C GLU A 550 -1.63 -12.84 -14.52
N ALA A 551 -2.21 -11.63 -14.58
CA ALA A 551 -1.66 -10.50 -15.33
C ALA A 551 -0.30 -10.01 -14.80
N LEU A 552 0.01 -10.27 -13.52
CA LEU A 552 1.30 -9.93 -12.91
C LEU A 552 2.37 -11.02 -13.04
N THR A 553 2.04 -12.16 -13.66
CA THR A 553 2.97 -13.28 -13.87
C THR A 553 3.39 -13.38 -15.33
N GLY A 554 4.66 -13.09 -15.61
CA GLY A 554 5.27 -13.23 -16.92
C GLY A 554 6.35 -12.19 -17.21
N ASP A 555 7.49 -12.66 -17.68
CA ASP A 555 8.57 -11.81 -18.17
C ASP A 555 8.27 -11.33 -19.60
N PHE A 556 8.70 -10.12 -19.91
CA PHE A 556 8.60 -9.54 -21.24
C PHE A 556 9.74 -10.00 -22.12
N ALA A 557 9.44 -10.29 -23.38
CA ALA A 557 10.44 -10.63 -24.39
C ALA A 557 11.15 -9.34 -24.88
N VAL A 558 12.02 -8.77 -24.04
CA VAL A 558 12.74 -7.51 -24.35
C VAL A 558 13.81 -7.75 -25.43
N PRO A 559 13.74 -7.10 -26.60
CA PRO A 559 14.74 -7.26 -27.66
C PRO A 559 16.13 -6.75 -27.26
N ALA A 560 17.19 -7.44 -27.71
CA ALA A 560 18.57 -7.15 -27.32
C ALA A 560 19.01 -5.68 -27.49
N PRO A 561 18.65 -4.96 -28.59
CA PRO A 561 18.98 -3.54 -28.72
C PRO A 561 18.37 -2.64 -27.64
N LEU A 562 17.15 -2.96 -27.16
CA LEU A 562 16.52 -2.23 -26.06
C LEU A 562 17.12 -2.64 -24.71
N ALA A 563 17.40 -3.93 -24.52
CA ALA A 563 18.06 -4.42 -23.31
C ALA A 563 19.46 -3.81 -23.11
N ALA A 564 20.17 -3.48 -24.20
CA ALA A 564 21.51 -2.89 -24.15
C ALA A 564 21.55 -1.43 -23.69
N VAL A 565 20.42 -0.71 -23.80
CA VAL A 565 20.30 0.69 -23.34
C VAL A 565 19.61 0.82 -21.98
N ASP A 566 19.22 -0.31 -21.38
CA ASP A 566 18.63 -0.35 -20.05
C ASP A 566 19.65 0.14 -19.00
N GLY A 567 19.25 1.08 -18.14
CA GLY A 567 20.11 1.78 -17.19
C GLY A 567 20.90 2.97 -17.76
N ALA A 568 20.88 3.21 -19.08
CA ALA A 568 21.62 4.30 -19.70
C ALA A 568 21.01 5.67 -19.39
N THR A 569 21.84 6.72 -19.36
CA THR A 569 21.36 8.10 -19.20
C THR A 569 20.89 8.66 -20.55
N VAL A 570 19.70 9.26 -20.57
CA VAL A 570 19.14 9.91 -21.77
C VAL A 570 20.05 11.09 -22.15
N PRO A 571 20.58 11.14 -23.39
CA PRO A 571 21.55 12.15 -23.81
C PRO A 571 21.12 13.59 -23.53
N GLY A 572 22.04 14.37 -22.96
CA GLY A 572 21.80 15.78 -22.60
C GLY A 572 20.91 15.98 -21.37
N THR A 573 20.53 14.91 -20.66
CA THR A 573 19.73 14.97 -19.42
C THR A 573 20.43 14.22 -18.29
N ARG A 574 19.84 14.23 -17.10
CA ARG A 574 20.26 13.40 -15.95
C ARG A 574 19.35 12.19 -15.72
N LEU A 575 18.41 11.93 -16.64
CA LEU A 575 17.41 10.88 -16.47
C LEU A 575 17.96 9.53 -16.94
N ARG A 576 17.71 8.49 -16.15
CA ARG A 576 18.10 7.10 -16.44
C ARG A 576 16.92 6.35 -17.06
N LEU A 577 17.16 5.65 -18.15
CA LEU A 577 16.20 4.77 -18.80
C LEU A 577 16.12 3.44 -18.03
N LYS A 578 14.91 2.94 -17.77
CA LYS A 578 14.65 1.56 -17.36
C LYS A 578 13.71 0.93 -18.39
N ILE A 579 14.03 -0.27 -18.86
CA ILE A 579 13.13 -1.07 -19.70
C ILE A 579 12.38 -2.06 -18.81
N ALA A 580 11.06 -2.14 -18.97
CA ALA A 580 10.26 -3.07 -18.19
C ALA A 580 10.63 -4.51 -18.53
N ARG A 581 10.86 -5.34 -17.51
CA ARG A 581 11.16 -6.76 -17.66
C ARG A 581 9.95 -7.63 -17.34
N SER A 582 8.99 -7.09 -16.62
CA SER A 582 7.81 -7.82 -16.16
C SER A 582 6.58 -6.91 -16.10
N ALA A 583 5.41 -7.53 -16.05
CA ALA A 583 4.16 -6.82 -15.77
C ALA A 583 4.17 -6.13 -14.39
N ARG A 584 4.97 -6.63 -13.44
CA ARG A 584 5.17 -6.01 -12.11
C ARG A 584 5.88 -4.66 -12.21
N ASP A 585 6.93 -4.55 -13.03
CA ASP A 585 7.62 -3.26 -13.26
C ASP A 585 6.62 -2.21 -13.77
N VAL A 586 5.80 -2.58 -14.75
CA VAL A 586 4.83 -1.67 -15.37
C VAL A 586 3.67 -1.35 -14.44
N ALA A 587 3.25 -2.29 -13.59
CA ALA A 587 2.24 -2.07 -12.57
C ALA A 587 2.68 -1.01 -11.54
N GLU A 588 3.94 -1.07 -11.09
CA GLU A 588 4.55 -0.07 -10.21
C GLU A 588 4.61 1.30 -10.90
N TRP A 589 4.99 1.33 -12.17
CA TRP A 589 5.02 2.57 -12.97
C TRP A 589 3.63 3.17 -13.12
N ALA A 590 2.64 2.36 -13.48
CA ALA A 590 1.26 2.79 -13.67
C ALA A 590 0.64 3.34 -12.38
N ASP A 591 0.95 2.72 -11.22
CA ASP A 591 0.52 3.21 -9.91
C ASP A 591 1.11 4.59 -9.59
N HIS A 592 2.41 4.76 -9.78
CA HIS A 592 3.07 6.06 -9.57
C HIS A 592 2.58 7.13 -10.56
N MET A 593 2.53 6.77 -11.84
CA MET A 593 2.21 7.66 -12.95
C MET A 593 0.72 7.96 -13.04
N GLY A 594 -0.15 7.16 -12.42
CA GLY A 594 -1.60 7.30 -12.55
C GLY A 594 -2.08 7.17 -13.99
N ASN A 595 -1.51 6.23 -14.77
CA ASN A 595 -1.88 5.98 -16.16
C ASN A 595 -2.04 4.49 -16.50
N CYS A 596 -2.52 4.19 -17.70
CA CYS A 596 -2.90 2.83 -18.12
C CYS A 596 -1.78 2.05 -18.83
N ILE A 597 -0.50 2.38 -18.63
CA ILE A 597 0.59 1.65 -19.29
C ILE A 597 0.64 0.16 -18.93
N ALA A 598 0.07 -0.22 -17.77
CA ALA A 598 -0.11 -1.61 -17.34
C ALA A 598 -1.36 -2.29 -17.93
N GLY A 599 -2.06 -1.65 -18.87
CA GLY A 599 -3.25 -2.22 -19.50
C GLY A 599 -2.93 -3.48 -20.34
N PRO A 600 -3.89 -4.40 -20.53
CA PRO A 600 -3.63 -5.67 -21.24
C PRO A 600 -3.06 -5.50 -22.65
N ALA A 601 -3.44 -4.45 -23.39
CA ALA A 601 -2.91 -4.22 -24.73
C ALA A 601 -1.39 -4.02 -24.72
N TYR A 602 -0.88 -3.16 -23.84
CA TYR A 602 0.55 -2.88 -23.70
C TYR A 602 1.31 -4.11 -23.18
N VAL A 603 0.77 -4.77 -22.15
CA VAL A 603 1.39 -5.94 -21.52
C VAL A 603 1.48 -7.11 -22.50
N GLU A 604 0.43 -7.40 -23.27
CA GLU A 604 0.44 -8.47 -24.28
C GLU A 604 1.39 -8.12 -25.45
N GLU A 605 1.41 -6.87 -25.94
CA GLU A 605 2.35 -6.48 -26.99
C GLU A 605 3.82 -6.56 -26.52
N ALA A 606 4.11 -6.19 -25.27
CA ALA A 606 5.44 -6.29 -24.68
C ALA A 606 5.85 -7.74 -24.41
N ARG A 607 4.92 -8.57 -23.92
CA ARG A 607 5.12 -10.01 -23.70
C ARG A 607 5.44 -10.73 -25.00
N GLU A 608 4.78 -10.36 -26.10
CA GLU A 608 5.03 -10.90 -27.43
C GLU A 608 6.25 -10.27 -28.15
N GLY A 609 6.98 -9.36 -27.49
CA GLY A 609 8.17 -8.69 -28.03
C GLY A 609 7.88 -7.73 -29.19
N ARG A 610 6.61 -7.34 -29.36
CA ARG A 610 6.17 -6.40 -30.41
C ARG A 610 6.30 -4.94 -30.00
N SER A 611 6.33 -4.65 -28.70
CA SER A 611 6.61 -3.34 -28.15
C SER A 611 7.61 -3.46 -26.99
N GLY A 612 8.28 -2.37 -26.67
CA GLY A 612 9.07 -2.22 -25.45
C GLY A 612 8.45 -1.13 -24.58
N LEU A 613 8.39 -1.35 -23.27
CA LEU A 613 7.88 -0.36 -22.32
C LEU A 613 9.04 0.23 -21.54
N ALA A 614 9.11 1.55 -21.49
CA ALA A 614 10.23 2.31 -20.94
C ALA A 614 9.78 3.30 -19.87
N GLY A 615 10.59 3.47 -18.83
CA GLY A 615 10.45 4.50 -17.80
C GLY A 615 11.72 5.34 -17.67
N LEU A 616 11.58 6.64 -17.46
CA LEU A 616 12.72 7.55 -17.23
C LEU A 616 12.75 8.03 -15.78
N TYR A 617 13.86 7.77 -15.09
CA TYR A 617 14.03 8.02 -13.67
C TYR A 617 15.01 9.16 -13.40
N ASP A 618 14.72 10.02 -12.44
CA ASP A 618 15.63 11.07 -12.00
C ASP A 618 16.73 10.56 -11.02
N ALA A 619 17.48 11.50 -10.45
CA ALA A 619 18.56 11.21 -9.51
C ALA A 619 18.06 10.64 -8.17
N ASP A 620 16.83 11.01 -7.78
CA ASP A 620 16.17 10.57 -6.55
C ASP A 620 15.47 9.21 -6.75
N GLY A 621 15.51 8.66 -7.97
CA GLY A 621 14.88 7.39 -8.31
C GLY A 621 13.37 7.52 -8.55
N LEU A 622 12.88 8.73 -8.82
CA LEU A 622 11.48 8.98 -9.15
C LEU A 622 11.24 8.84 -10.66
N LEU A 623 10.15 8.16 -11.03
CA LEU A 623 9.75 8.01 -12.42
C LEU A 623 9.13 9.32 -12.93
N VAL A 624 9.74 9.93 -13.96
CA VAL A 624 9.35 11.22 -14.53
C VAL A 624 8.38 11.06 -15.70
N VAL A 625 8.67 10.11 -16.59
CA VAL A 625 7.84 9.78 -17.76
C VAL A 625 7.89 8.29 -18.04
N ASN A 626 6.82 7.76 -18.64
CA ASN A 626 6.82 6.42 -19.22
C ASN A 626 6.42 6.46 -20.70
N ALA A 627 6.85 5.46 -21.46
CA ALA A 627 6.72 5.44 -22.91
C ALA A 627 6.54 4.03 -23.47
N GLU A 628 5.79 3.96 -24.57
CA GLU A 628 5.72 2.79 -25.44
C GLU A 628 6.67 2.96 -26.63
N LEU A 629 7.53 1.97 -26.84
CA LEU A 629 8.47 1.88 -27.94
C LEU A 629 7.98 0.83 -28.93
N MET A 630 7.84 1.19 -30.19
CA MET A 630 7.46 0.25 -31.25
C MET A 630 8.58 0.09 -32.28
N PRO A 631 8.81 -1.11 -32.82
CA PRO A 631 9.73 -1.30 -33.93
C PRO A 631 9.18 -0.63 -35.20
N LEU A 632 10.07 -0.07 -36.00
CA LEU A 632 9.75 0.39 -37.36
C LEU A 632 9.44 -0.81 -38.27
N ARG A 633 8.79 -0.56 -39.41
CA ARG A 633 8.54 -1.61 -40.41
C ARG A 633 9.45 -1.41 -41.63
N PRO A 634 10.30 -2.39 -41.99
CA PRO A 634 10.64 -3.63 -41.27
C PRO A 634 11.43 -3.38 -39.95
N ALA A 635 11.37 -4.33 -39.00
CA ALA A 635 11.92 -4.19 -37.64
C ALA A 635 13.43 -3.90 -37.57
N SER A 636 14.17 -4.23 -38.63
CA SER A 636 15.59 -3.91 -38.79
C SER A 636 15.87 -2.40 -38.91
N ARG A 637 14.86 -1.58 -39.22
CA ARG A 637 15.01 -0.12 -39.37
C ARG A 637 15.18 0.65 -38.06
N GLY A 638 14.99 0.01 -36.90
CA GLY A 638 15.11 0.66 -35.60
C GLY A 638 13.77 0.82 -34.89
N TRP A 639 13.73 1.77 -33.97
CA TRP A 639 12.64 1.97 -33.02
C TRP A 639 12.03 3.36 -33.12
N ARG A 640 10.77 3.49 -32.72
CA ARG A 640 10.10 4.78 -32.56
C ARG A 640 9.36 4.82 -31.22
N VAL A 641 9.25 6.00 -30.64
CA VAL A 641 8.34 6.25 -29.52
C VAL A 641 6.92 6.37 -30.10
N SER A 642 6.06 5.43 -29.74
CA SER A 642 4.64 5.40 -30.12
C SER A 642 3.84 6.33 -29.22
N GLU A 643 4.04 6.18 -27.91
CA GLU A 643 3.42 7.00 -26.87
C GLU A 643 4.45 7.37 -25.80
N ILE A 644 4.29 8.57 -25.22
CA ILE A 644 5.08 9.04 -24.07
C ILE A 644 4.22 9.97 -23.23
N ALA A 645 4.23 9.77 -21.92
CA ALA A 645 3.40 10.52 -21.00
C ALA A 645 4.14 10.83 -19.69
N ALA A 646 3.90 12.03 -19.17
CA ALA A 646 4.19 12.36 -17.78
C ALA A 646 3.05 11.86 -16.88
N ARG A 647 3.17 12.16 -15.58
CA ARG A 647 2.20 11.76 -14.56
C ARG A 647 0.79 12.22 -14.95
N PHE A 648 -0.21 11.38 -14.69
CA PHE A 648 -1.63 11.57 -15.01
C PHE A 648 -1.94 11.79 -16.50
N ASN A 649 -1.11 11.25 -17.38
CA ASN A 649 -1.15 11.46 -18.84
C ASN A 649 -0.83 12.89 -19.30
N ASP A 650 -0.26 13.72 -18.43
CA ASP A 650 0.19 15.06 -18.80
C ASP A 650 1.26 15.01 -19.90
N ALA A 651 1.40 16.13 -20.59
CA ALA A 651 2.46 16.30 -21.57
C ALA A 651 3.83 16.31 -20.84
N PRO A 652 4.81 15.52 -21.32
CA PRO A 652 6.17 15.61 -20.80
C PRO A 652 6.80 16.97 -21.14
N ASP A 653 7.91 17.30 -20.48
CA ASP A 653 8.74 18.44 -20.89
C ASP A 653 9.12 18.30 -22.37
N GLU A 654 8.89 19.35 -23.16
CA GLU A 654 9.04 19.31 -24.62
C GLU A 654 10.49 18.99 -25.04
N THR A 655 11.47 19.50 -24.30
CA THR A 655 12.88 19.30 -24.61
C THR A 655 13.28 17.85 -24.31
N LEU A 656 12.80 17.30 -23.20
CA LEU A 656 12.96 15.91 -22.85
C LEU A 656 12.32 14.98 -23.88
N GLU A 657 11.06 15.23 -24.25
CA GLU A 657 10.32 14.41 -25.20
C GLU A 657 11.02 14.34 -26.55
N GLN A 658 11.48 15.48 -27.07
CA GLN A 658 12.20 15.56 -28.33
C GLN A 658 13.53 14.80 -28.28
N ARG A 659 14.34 15.04 -27.24
CA ARG A 659 15.64 14.36 -27.07
C ARG A 659 15.48 12.86 -26.94
N PHE A 660 14.45 12.42 -26.21
CA PHE A 660 14.17 11.01 -26.05
C PHE A 660 13.74 10.37 -27.37
N ARG A 661 12.86 11.01 -28.15
CA ARG A 661 12.49 10.54 -29.50
C ARG A 661 13.69 10.42 -30.43
N ASP A 662 14.52 11.45 -30.47
CA ASP A 662 15.71 11.49 -31.33
C ASP A 662 16.71 10.39 -30.93
N TRP A 663 16.88 10.17 -29.63
CA TRP A 663 17.76 9.12 -29.13
C TRP A 663 17.24 7.72 -29.45
N ILE A 664 15.94 7.44 -29.22
CA ILE A 664 15.31 6.16 -29.54
C ILE A 664 15.38 5.86 -31.05
N ALA A 665 15.21 6.88 -31.90
CA ALA A 665 15.34 6.72 -33.35
C ALA A 665 16.75 6.29 -33.79
N GLY A 666 17.77 6.55 -32.97
CA GLY A 666 19.15 6.12 -33.18
C GLY A 666 19.45 4.68 -32.74
N ILE A 667 18.52 3.98 -32.07
CA ILE A 667 18.72 2.60 -31.61
C ILE A 667 18.53 1.63 -32.80
N PRO A 668 19.50 0.73 -33.05
CA PRO A 668 19.40 -0.21 -34.16
C PRO A 668 18.23 -1.19 -34.00
N GLY A 669 17.65 -1.61 -35.13
CA GLY A 669 16.57 -2.58 -35.15
C GLY A 669 17.04 -3.99 -34.81
N ALA A 670 16.13 -4.87 -34.39
CA ALA A 670 16.46 -6.27 -34.17
C ALA A 670 16.79 -6.94 -35.52
N ALA A 671 18.04 -7.39 -35.69
CA ALA A 671 18.45 -8.14 -36.87
C ALA A 671 17.80 -9.53 -36.85
N LYS A 672 17.34 -10.00 -38.02
CA LYS A 672 16.96 -11.40 -38.21
C LYS A 672 18.25 -12.20 -38.36
N ASP A 673 18.38 -13.29 -37.62
CA ASP A 673 19.53 -14.19 -37.74
C ASP A 673 19.43 -14.95 -39.07
N ASP A 674 20.15 -14.47 -40.10
CA ASP A 674 20.09 -14.97 -41.49
C ASP A 674 20.99 -16.21 -41.73
N THR A 675 21.54 -16.83 -40.69
CA THR A 675 22.47 -17.98 -40.81
C THR A 675 21.81 -19.36 -40.76
N ALA A 676 20.64 -19.53 -41.36
CA ALA A 676 20.11 -20.86 -41.70
C ALA A 676 20.35 -21.12 -43.20
N PRO A 677 21.10 -22.17 -43.59
CA PRO A 677 21.47 -22.38 -44.98
C PRO A 677 20.24 -22.67 -45.83
N VAL A 678 20.17 -22.01 -46.98
CA VAL A 678 19.14 -22.20 -48.01
C VAL A 678 19.46 -23.48 -48.80
N PRO A 679 18.57 -24.50 -48.82
CA PRO A 679 18.73 -25.63 -49.74
C PRO A 679 18.21 -25.25 -51.14
N GLU A 680 18.98 -25.66 -52.16
CA GLU A 680 18.71 -25.50 -53.60
C GLU A 680 17.32 -26.01 -54.04
N GLU A 681 16.80 -25.33 -55.08
CA GLU A 681 15.49 -25.53 -55.71
C GLU A 681 15.17 -26.99 -56.06
N LEU A 682 14.00 -27.45 -55.58
CA LEU A 682 13.26 -28.58 -56.13
C LEU A 682 11.85 -28.10 -56.58
N PRO A 683 11.26 -28.73 -57.62
CA PRO A 683 10.15 -28.21 -58.43
C PRO A 683 8.82 -28.13 -57.65
N PRO A 684 7.78 -27.44 -58.19
CA PRO A 684 6.73 -26.85 -57.36
C PRO A 684 5.81 -27.92 -56.77
N VAL A 685 5.96 -28.16 -55.46
CA VAL A 685 5.03 -28.98 -54.69
C VAL A 685 4.15 -28.07 -53.83
N ARG A 686 2.85 -28.36 -53.93
CA ARG A 686 1.68 -27.75 -53.27
C ARG A 686 1.94 -27.26 -51.83
N PRO A 687 1.21 -26.22 -51.37
CA PRO A 687 1.53 -25.49 -50.14
C PRO A 687 1.58 -26.42 -48.94
N ALA A 688 2.79 -26.62 -48.40
CA ALA A 688 2.99 -27.28 -47.13
C ALA A 688 2.48 -26.37 -46.00
N ARG A 689 1.60 -26.93 -45.16
CA ARG A 689 0.97 -26.28 -44.02
C ARG A 689 2.01 -25.58 -43.13
N ARG A 690 1.77 -24.30 -42.84
CA ARG A 690 2.27 -23.61 -41.64
C ARG A 690 2.11 -24.56 -40.44
N ARG A 691 3.19 -24.82 -39.70
CA ARG A 691 3.08 -25.46 -38.38
C ARG A 691 2.17 -24.56 -37.52
N ALA A 692 1.02 -25.11 -37.15
CA ALA A 692 0.06 -24.45 -36.29
C ALA A 692 0.66 -24.27 -34.90
N ALA A 693 0.33 -23.16 -34.23
CA ALA A 693 0.58 -22.99 -32.80
C ALA A 693 0.08 -24.25 -32.05
N PRO A 694 0.83 -24.76 -31.06
CA PRO A 694 0.45 -25.98 -30.36
C PRO A 694 -0.94 -25.83 -29.74
N ARG A 695 -1.82 -26.80 -30.01
CA ARG A 695 -3.24 -26.74 -29.63
C ARG A 695 -3.45 -27.63 -28.42
N LEU A 696 -3.33 -27.07 -27.22
CA LEU A 696 -3.52 -27.74 -25.92
C LEU A 696 -4.66 -28.78 -25.91
N VAL A 697 -5.84 -28.40 -26.39
CA VAL A 697 -7.03 -29.26 -26.39
C VAL A 697 -6.90 -30.44 -27.35
N GLU A 698 -6.23 -30.26 -28.49
CA GLU A 698 -6.03 -31.32 -29.50
C GLU A 698 -4.87 -32.26 -29.10
N GLU A 699 -3.82 -31.72 -28.48
CA GLU A 699 -2.60 -32.47 -28.16
C GLU A 699 -2.66 -33.16 -26.78
N ALA A 700 -3.17 -32.48 -25.75
CA ALA A 700 -3.23 -33.02 -24.40
C ALA A 700 -4.63 -33.50 -24.00
N GLY A 701 -5.69 -33.01 -24.64
CA GLY A 701 -7.07 -33.27 -24.23
C GLY A 701 -7.48 -34.74 -24.28
N ARG A 702 -7.00 -35.51 -25.27
CA ARG A 702 -7.27 -36.94 -25.35
C ARG A 702 -6.55 -37.72 -24.25
N ALA A 703 -5.23 -37.54 -24.15
CA ALA A 703 -4.41 -38.26 -23.17
C ALA A 703 -4.85 -37.95 -21.72
N LEU A 704 -5.09 -36.68 -21.41
CA LEU A 704 -5.62 -36.27 -20.11
C LEU A 704 -7.04 -36.80 -19.87
N GLY A 705 -7.89 -36.83 -20.90
CA GLY A 705 -9.25 -37.38 -20.81
C GLY A 705 -9.29 -38.88 -20.50
N GLU A 706 -8.43 -39.68 -21.14
CA GLU A 706 -8.31 -41.12 -20.87
C GLU A 706 -7.83 -41.38 -19.43
N LEU A 707 -6.83 -40.64 -18.96
CA LEU A 707 -6.32 -40.72 -17.58
C LEU A 707 -7.32 -40.22 -16.53
N ALA A 708 -8.06 -39.15 -16.84
CA ALA A 708 -9.09 -38.60 -15.97
C ALA A 708 -10.28 -39.55 -15.82
N LEU A 709 -10.73 -40.18 -16.91
CA LEU A 709 -11.79 -41.17 -16.88
C LEU A 709 -11.39 -42.41 -16.08
N GLY A 710 -10.20 -42.98 -16.33
CA GLY A 710 -9.71 -44.14 -15.59
C GLY A 710 -9.43 -43.85 -14.11
N SER A 711 -9.13 -42.61 -13.75
CA SER A 711 -9.00 -42.19 -12.35
C SER A 711 -10.35 -41.93 -11.69
N TRP A 712 -11.31 -41.38 -12.45
CA TRP A 712 -12.69 -41.15 -12.03
C TRP A 712 -13.41 -42.46 -11.67
N GLU A 713 -13.37 -43.46 -12.56
CA GLU A 713 -14.07 -44.75 -12.38
C GLU A 713 -13.63 -45.48 -11.11
N ARG A 714 -12.36 -45.31 -10.69
CA ARG A 714 -11.80 -45.93 -9.48
C ARG A 714 -12.26 -45.27 -8.17
N VAL A 715 -12.68 -44.00 -8.18
CA VAL A 715 -12.91 -43.22 -6.94
C VAL A 715 -14.32 -42.63 -6.82
N ALA A 716 -15.04 -42.51 -7.94
CA ALA A 716 -16.33 -41.83 -7.99
C ALA A 716 -17.43 -42.48 -7.14
N PRO A 717 -17.62 -43.83 -7.11
CA PRO A 717 -18.74 -44.42 -6.38
C PRO A 717 -18.73 -44.13 -4.87
N GLU A 718 -17.55 -44.13 -4.24
CA GLU A 718 -17.38 -43.89 -2.82
C GLU A 718 -17.49 -42.39 -2.48
N ALA A 719 -16.82 -41.53 -3.25
CA ALA A 719 -16.82 -40.08 -3.02
C ALA A 719 -18.19 -39.43 -3.28
N LEU A 720 -18.92 -39.89 -4.31
CA LEU A 720 -20.22 -39.33 -4.68
C LEU A 720 -21.30 -39.60 -3.63
N GLY A 721 -21.23 -40.72 -2.90
CA GLY A 721 -22.18 -41.02 -1.82
C GLY A 721 -22.13 -39.99 -0.69
N ALA A 722 -20.93 -39.61 -0.25
CA ALA A 722 -20.76 -38.58 0.79
C ALA A 722 -21.15 -37.18 0.28
N PHE A 723 -20.80 -36.83 -0.97
CA PHE A 723 -21.21 -35.55 -1.55
C PHE A 723 -22.71 -35.47 -1.84
N ALA A 724 -23.37 -36.58 -2.16
CA ALA A 724 -24.82 -36.66 -2.29
C ALA A 724 -25.53 -36.33 -0.97
N ALA A 725 -25.02 -36.87 0.15
CA ALA A 725 -25.51 -36.54 1.48
C ALA A 725 -25.35 -35.05 1.81
N VAL A 726 -24.17 -34.45 1.53
CA VAL A 726 -23.95 -33.00 1.72
C VAL A 726 -24.84 -32.15 0.80
N ALA A 727 -25.08 -32.61 -0.43
CA ALA A 727 -25.90 -31.90 -1.39
C ALA A 727 -27.41 -32.05 -1.14
N GLY A 728 -27.84 -33.05 -0.36
CA GLY A 728 -29.25 -33.40 -0.18
C GLY A 728 -29.93 -33.77 -1.52
N THR A 729 -29.23 -34.51 -2.38
CA THR A 729 -29.72 -34.97 -3.70
C THR A 729 -29.04 -36.27 -4.11
N GLY A 730 -29.49 -36.91 -5.19
CA GLY A 730 -28.89 -38.15 -5.68
C GLY A 730 -27.44 -37.97 -6.18
N PRO A 731 -26.61 -39.03 -6.19
CA PRO A 731 -25.20 -38.99 -6.60
C PRO A 731 -24.94 -38.26 -7.92
N ASP A 732 -25.78 -38.49 -8.94
CA ASP A 732 -25.62 -37.94 -10.29
C ASP A 732 -25.75 -36.41 -10.35
N ALA A 733 -26.46 -35.80 -9.39
CA ALA A 733 -26.68 -34.35 -9.33
C ALA A 733 -25.83 -33.64 -8.26
N ALA A 734 -25.14 -34.39 -7.41
CA ALA A 734 -24.48 -33.88 -6.21
C ALA A 734 -23.41 -32.83 -6.53
N LEU A 735 -22.46 -33.15 -7.42
CA LEU A 735 -21.36 -32.25 -7.77
C LEU A 735 -21.84 -30.97 -8.45
N VAL A 736 -22.84 -31.08 -9.34
CA VAL A 736 -23.42 -29.91 -10.02
C VAL A 736 -24.09 -28.97 -9.03
N ARG A 737 -24.81 -29.51 -8.04
CA ARG A 737 -25.48 -28.73 -6.99
C ARG A 737 -24.45 -28.05 -6.08
N LEU A 738 -23.46 -28.80 -5.58
CA LEU A 738 -22.43 -28.25 -4.68
C LEU A 738 -21.56 -27.21 -5.35
N ARG A 739 -21.24 -27.36 -6.65
CA ARG A 739 -20.50 -26.36 -7.41
C ARG A 739 -21.21 -25.00 -7.46
N ARG A 740 -22.55 -24.99 -7.45
CA ARG A 740 -23.37 -23.77 -7.49
C ARG A 740 -23.50 -23.08 -6.13
N PHE A 741 -23.20 -23.75 -5.02
CA PHE A 741 -23.25 -23.12 -3.71
C PHE A 741 -22.13 -22.10 -3.58
N GLY A 742 -22.42 -20.94 -2.98
CA GLY A 742 -21.38 -20.04 -2.46
C GLY A 742 -20.72 -20.62 -1.21
N GLY A 743 -19.60 -20.02 -0.76
CA GLY A 743 -18.87 -20.46 0.44
C GLY A 743 -19.76 -20.67 1.68
N PRO A 744 -20.55 -19.67 2.12
CA PRO A 744 -21.44 -19.82 3.28
C PRO A 744 -22.53 -20.89 3.10
N GLN A 745 -23.06 -21.04 1.88
CA GLN A 745 -24.08 -22.06 1.58
C GLN A 745 -23.50 -23.47 1.65
N LEU A 746 -22.26 -23.66 1.18
CA LEU A 746 -21.56 -24.94 1.27
C LEU A 746 -21.20 -25.27 2.71
N THR A 747 -20.69 -24.31 3.49
CA THR A 747 -20.45 -24.47 4.94
C THR A 747 -21.72 -24.87 5.67
N GLY A 748 -22.85 -24.20 5.42
CA GLY A 748 -24.14 -24.56 6.01
C GLY A 748 -24.66 -25.93 5.54
N ALA A 749 -24.39 -26.34 4.29
CA ALA A 749 -24.75 -27.66 3.80
C ALA A 749 -23.93 -28.78 4.46
N VAL A 750 -22.61 -28.58 4.63
CA VAL A 750 -21.74 -29.50 5.37
C VAL A 750 -22.18 -29.59 6.83
N GLY A 751 -22.43 -28.45 7.49
CA GLY A 751 -22.90 -28.41 8.87
C GLY A 751 -24.21 -29.18 9.07
N ARG A 752 -25.22 -28.92 8.22
CA ARG A 752 -26.51 -29.66 8.28
C ARG A 752 -26.36 -31.15 8.03
N ALA A 753 -25.57 -31.56 7.05
CA ALA A 753 -25.39 -32.98 6.75
C ALA A 753 -24.72 -33.75 7.91
N LEU A 754 -23.82 -33.09 8.65
CA LEU A 754 -23.22 -33.63 9.87
C LEU A 754 -24.20 -33.63 11.05
N GLU A 755 -25.00 -32.56 11.19
CA GLU A 755 -25.98 -32.42 12.27
C GLU A 755 -27.14 -33.41 12.15
N GLU A 756 -27.68 -33.60 10.95
CA GLU A 756 -28.76 -34.54 10.65
C GLU A 756 -28.28 -36.00 10.60
N GLY A 757 -26.97 -36.24 10.67
CA GLY A 757 -26.38 -37.58 10.58
C GLY A 757 -26.49 -38.23 9.20
N ALA A 758 -26.76 -37.45 8.15
CA ALA A 758 -26.83 -37.92 6.76
C ALA A 758 -25.48 -38.47 6.26
N THR A 759 -24.39 -38.00 6.84
CA THR A 759 -23.03 -38.54 6.70
C THR A 759 -22.22 -38.19 7.95
N ASP A 760 -20.99 -38.68 8.06
CA ASP A 760 -20.07 -38.36 9.15
C ASP A 760 -18.79 -37.64 8.66
N LEU A 761 -18.08 -37.01 9.59
CA LEU A 761 -16.93 -36.16 9.27
C LEU A 761 -15.78 -36.97 8.66
N VAL A 762 -15.58 -38.23 9.07
CA VAL A 762 -14.55 -39.12 8.50
C VAL A 762 -14.91 -39.46 7.06
N ARG A 763 -16.16 -39.82 6.77
CA ARG A 763 -16.64 -40.10 5.41
C ARG A 763 -16.52 -38.90 4.48
N ILE A 764 -16.90 -37.70 4.93
CA ILE A 764 -16.71 -36.47 4.12
C ILE A 764 -15.20 -36.20 3.93
N TRP A 765 -14.39 -36.40 4.97
CA TRP A 765 -12.93 -36.22 4.87
C TRP A 765 -12.32 -37.18 3.86
N THR A 766 -12.60 -38.48 3.93
CA THR A 766 -12.13 -39.49 2.98
C THR A 766 -12.62 -39.20 1.57
N ALA A 767 -13.91 -38.91 1.40
CA ALA A 767 -14.50 -38.57 0.09
C ALA A 767 -13.82 -37.33 -0.53
N SER A 768 -13.58 -36.31 0.29
CA SER A 768 -12.86 -35.11 -0.11
C SER A 768 -11.34 -35.29 -0.16
N GLY A 769 -10.81 -36.50 0.01
CA GLY A 769 -9.41 -36.85 -0.25
C GLY A 769 -9.17 -37.36 -1.68
N HIS A 770 -10.21 -37.84 -2.37
CA HIS A 770 -10.07 -38.31 -3.75
C HIS A 770 -9.84 -37.13 -4.72
N ARG A 771 -8.80 -37.25 -5.56
CA ARG A 771 -8.38 -36.23 -6.55
C ARG A 771 -8.14 -36.85 -7.94
N PRO A 772 -9.19 -37.35 -8.62
CA PRO A 772 -9.05 -38.01 -9.93
C PRO A 772 -8.38 -37.12 -10.99
N LEU A 773 -8.59 -35.80 -10.99
CA LEU A 773 -7.92 -34.93 -11.96
C LEU A 773 -6.45 -34.71 -11.63
N ARG A 774 -6.10 -34.53 -10.34
CA ARG A 774 -4.70 -34.48 -9.89
C ARG A 774 -3.96 -35.76 -10.26
N GLY A 775 -4.54 -36.93 -9.95
CA GLY A 775 -3.94 -38.22 -10.31
C GLY A 775 -3.75 -38.38 -11.82
N ALA A 776 -4.69 -37.88 -12.63
CA ALA A 776 -4.56 -37.88 -14.08
C ALA A 776 -3.45 -36.95 -14.59
N LEU A 777 -3.24 -35.79 -13.96
CA LEU A 777 -2.13 -34.89 -14.30
C LEU A 777 -0.78 -35.47 -13.88
N ASP A 778 -0.71 -36.10 -12.71
CA ASP A 778 0.54 -36.72 -12.22
C ASP A 778 0.97 -37.89 -13.12
N ALA A 779 -0.01 -38.63 -13.67
CA ALA A 779 0.19 -39.73 -14.63
C ALA A 779 0.39 -39.26 -16.08
N LEU A 780 0.21 -37.97 -16.39
CA LEU A 780 0.39 -37.44 -17.74
C LEU A 780 1.87 -37.42 -18.12
N ASP A 781 2.17 -37.75 -19.39
CA ASP A 781 3.51 -37.71 -19.97
C ASP A 781 4.24 -36.41 -19.58
N PRO A 782 5.41 -36.49 -18.90
CA PRO A 782 6.21 -35.32 -18.52
C PRO A 782 6.47 -34.37 -19.70
N ALA A 783 6.72 -34.89 -20.92
CA ALA A 783 6.95 -34.06 -22.11
C ALA A 783 5.71 -33.28 -22.58
N LEU A 784 4.50 -33.74 -22.23
CA LEU A 784 3.26 -32.99 -22.42
C LEU A 784 3.03 -31.96 -21.31
N ARG A 785 3.42 -32.27 -20.07
CA ARG A 785 3.35 -31.33 -18.94
C ARG A 785 4.30 -30.16 -19.10
N ASP A 786 5.55 -30.41 -19.46
CA ASP A 786 6.58 -29.37 -19.63
C ASP A 786 6.25 -28.42 -20.79
N ARG A 787 5.65 -28.96 -21.86
CA ARG A 787 5.21 -28.18 -23.02
C ARG A 787 3.97 -27.32 -22.74
N PHE A 788 3.16 -27.69 -21.75
CA PHE A 788 1.95 -26.98 -21.35
C PHE A 788 1.96 -26.70 -19.85
N ASP A 789 2.86 -25.81 -19.45
CA ASP A 789 3.08 -25.29 -18.08
C ASP A 789 1.81 -24.81 -17.34
N GLN A 790 0.77 -24.43 -18.07
CA GLN A 790 -0.54 -24.03 -17.55
C GLN A 790 -1.42 -25.19 -17.05
N LEU A 791 -1.12 -26.46 -17.35
CA LEU A 791 -1.95 -27.62 -16.95
C LEU A 791 -2.17 -27.77 -15.42
N PRO A 792 -1.19 -27.50 -14.54
CA PRO A 792 -1.39 -27.53 -13.09
C PRO A 792 -2.46 -26.54 -12.59
N LEU A 793 -2.76 -25.45 -13.33
CA LEU A 793 -3.81 -24.50 -12.97
C LEU A 793 -5.22 -25.13 -12.92
N LEU A 794 -5.42 -26.28 -13.56
CA LEU A 794 -6.66 -27.07 -13.45
C LEU A 794 -6.98 -27.52 -12.02
N LEU A 795 -5.96 -27.58 -11.16
CA LEU A 795 -6.09 -27.97 -9.75
C LEU A 795 -6.37 -26.78 -8.83
N GLY A 796 -6.45 -25.56 -9.36
CA GLY A 796 -6.79 -24.34 -8.63
C GLY A 796 -8.30 -24.11 -8.45
N GLU A 797 -8.66 -22.94 -7.92
CA GLU A 797 -10.04 -22.44 -7.87
C GLU A 797 -10.37 -21.59 -9.12
N PRO A 798 -11.62 -21.60 -9.61
CA PRO A 798 -12.04 -20.76 -10.74
C PRO A 798 -11.90 -19.25 -10.47
N PRO A 799 -11.84 -18.40 -11.52
CA PRO A 799 -11.98 -18.72 -12.95
C PRO A 799 -10.70 -19.27 -13.60
N LEU A 800 -10.88 -20.26 -14.50
CA LEU A 800 -9.80 -20.82 -15.33
C LEU A 800 -9.57 -19.99 -16.63
N PRO A 801 -8.34 -19.95 -17.16
CA PRO A 801 -8.01 -19.45 -18.50
C PRO A 801 -8.91 -20.03 -19.60
N LYS A 802 -9.13 -19.27 -20.70
CA LYS A 802 -10.06 -19.66 -21.80
C LYS A 802 -9.70 -21.02 -22.42
N THR A 803 -8.41 -21.32 -22.55
CA THR A 803 -7.87 -22.58 -23.08
C THR A 803 -8.18 -23.77 -22.15
N LEU A 804 -7.94 -23.63 -20.86
CA LEU A 804 -8.26 -24.64 -19.84
C LEU A 804 -9.77 -24.81 -19.64
N ARG A 805 -10.56 -23.74 -19.78
CA ARG A 805 -12.04 -23.81 -19.80
C ARG A 805 -12.57 -24.69 -20.93
N ARG A 806 -11.89 -24.75 -22.07
CA ARG A 806 -12.28 -25.67 -23.16
C ARG A 806 -11.93 -27.11 -22.82
N LEU A 807 -10.83 -27.33 -22.10
CA LEU A 807 -10.36 -28.64 -21.66
C LEU A 807 -11.28 -29.27 -20.61
N VAL A 808 -11.65 -28.53 -19.56
CA VAL A 808 -12.59 -29.02 -18.52
C VAL A 808 -14.04 -29.14 -19.00
N LYS A 809 -14.36 -28.63 -20.19
CA LYS A 809 -15.66 -28.84 -20.86
C LYS A 809 -15.70 -30.14 -21.65
N LEU A 810 -14.57 -30.82 -21.84
CA LEU A 810 -14.56 -32.14 -22.45
C LEU A 810 -15.25 -33.13 -21.50
N PRO A 811 -16.22 -33.94 -21.97
CA PRO A 811 -16.95 -34.88 -21.12
C PRO A 811 -16.03 -35.80 -20.31
N ALA A 812 -14.93 -36.27 -20.90
CA ALA A 812 -13.96 -37.16 -20.24
C ALA A 812 -13.18 -36.50 -19.07
N ILE A 813 -13.22 -35.17 -18.91
CA ILE A 813 -12.47 -34.42 -17.89
C ILE A 813 -13.42 -33.70 -16.92
N ALA A 814 -14.62 -33.34 -17.37
CA ALA A 814 -15.54 -32.45 -16.66
C ALA A 814 -15.94 -32.95 -15.26
N ASP A 815 -16.15 -34.25 -15.11
CA ASP A 815 -16.59 -34.86 -13.86
C ASP A 815 -15.43 -34.96 -12.85
N ALA A 816 -14.26 -35.44 -13.30
CA ALA A 816 -13.04 -35.46 -12.51
C ALA A 816 -12.67 -34.05 -12.00
N TYR A 817 -12.75 -33.04 -12.87
CA TYR A 817 -12.56 -31.64 -12.48
C TYR A 817 -13.59 -31.17 -11.44
N SER A 818 -14.87 -31.53 -11.62
CA SER A 818 -15.93 -31.10 -10.73
C SER A 818 -15.80 -31.72 -9.34
N LEU A 819 -15.35 -32.97 -9.24
CA LEU A 819 -15.10 -33.64 -7.95
C LEU A 819 -13.89 -33.05 -7.24
N ASP A 820 -12.76 -32.88 -7.93
CA ASP A 820 -11.56 -32.22 -7.39
C ASP A 820 -11.90 -30.83 -6.81
N LEU A 821 -12.67 -30.03 -7.55
CA LEU A 821 -13.11 -28.70 -7.13
C LEU A 821 -14.03 -28.76 -5.90
N VAL A 822 -15.08 -29.58 -5.94
CA VAL A 822 -16.01 -29.71 -4.83
C VAL A 822 -15.30 -30.22 -3.58
N ALA A 823 -14.37 -31.17 -3.72
CA ALA A 823 -13.62 -31.73 -2.61
C ALA A 823 -12.77 -30.68 -1.88
N ARG A 824 -12.04 -29.82 -2.62
CA ARG A 824 -11.28 -28.70 -2.01
C ARG A 824 -12.21 -27.71 -1.29
N ARG A 825 -13.32 -27.35 -1.91
CA ARG A 825 -14.29 -26.41 -1.32
C ARG A 825 -14.96 -26.98 -0.07
N VAL A 826 -15.19 -28.29 -0.03
CA VAL A 826 -15.67 -29.01 1.16
C VAL A 826 -14.60 -29.04 2.26
N ARG A 827 -13.33 -29.28 1.94
CA ARG A 827 -12.22 -29.14 2.91
C ARG A 827 -12.19 -27.74 3.52
N ARG A 828 -12.30 -26.70 2.70
CA ARG A 828 -12.37 -25.32 3.19
C ARG A 828 -13.60 -25.06 4.06
N ALA A 829 -14.75 -25.64 3.72
CA ALA A 829 -15.96 -25.56 4.54
C ALA A 829 -15.77 -26.24 5.92
N ILE A 830 -15.11 -27.40 5.98
CA ILE A 830 -14.75 -28.08 7.23
C ILE A 830 -13.81 -27.20 8.08
N GLY A 831 -12.81 -26.57 7.45
CA GLY A 831 -11.90 -25.65 8.13
C GLY A 831 -12.63 -24.47 8.76
N VAL A 832 -13.58 -23.86 8.03
CA VAL A 832 -14.41 -22.78 8.56
C VAL A 832 -15.26 -23.22 9.76
N LEU A 833 -15.82 -24.43 9.74
CA LEU A 833 -16.58 -24.97 10.88
C LEU A 833 -15.66 -25.19 12.10
N ALA A 834 -14.44 -25.69 11.89
CA ALA A 834 -13.46 -25.89 12.95
C ALA A 834 -12.98 -24.57 13.58
N LEU A 835 -12.70 -23.55 12.77
CA LEU A 835 -12.25 -22.23 13.25
C LEU A 835 -13.35 -21.44 13.98
N ARG A 836 -14.62 -21.77 13.73
CA ARG A 836 -15.77 -21.19 14.45
C ARG A 836 -16.16 -21.95 15.71
N ASP A 837 -15.42 -23.00 16.04
CA ASP A 837 -15.76 -23.96 17.09
C ASP A 837 -17.21 -24.49 16.96
N ASP A 838 -17.64 -24.79 15.74
CA ASP A 838 -19.02 -25.21 15.49
C ASP A 838 -19.31 -26.55 16.23
N PRO A 839 -20.40 -26.64 17.02
CA PRO A 839 -20.73 -27.83 17.80
C PRO A 839 -20.83 -29.12 16.97
N VAL A 840 -21.07 -29.05 15.66
CA VAL A 840 -21.06 -30.24 14.78
C VAL A 840 -19.69 -30.93 14.71
N ILE A 841 -18.59 -30.16 14.78
CA ILE A 841 -17.22 -30.71 14.76
C ILE A 841 -16.90 -31.38 16.10
N ALA A 842 -17.22 -30.73 17.22
CA ALA A 842 -17.05 -31.31 18.55
C ALA A 842 -17.86 -32.61 18.71
N ARG A 843 -19.12 -32.63 18.26
CA ARG A 843 -19.97 -33.84 18.25
C ARG A 843 -19.43 -34.94 17.34
N ALA A 844 -18.78 -34.59 16.22
CA ALA A 844 -18.12 -35.56 15.36
C ALA A 844 -16.91 -36.22 16.04
N PHE A 845 -16.13 -35.46 16.83
CA PHE A 845 -14.99 -36.01 17.59
C PHE A 845 -15.38 -36.83 18.83
N ALA A 846 -16.64 -36.75 19.26
CA ALA A 846 -17.20 -37.66 20.26
C ALA A 846 -17.46 -39.08 19.71
N LYS A 847 -17.46 -39.25 18.38
CA LYS A 847 -17.57 -40.54 17.68
C LYS A 847 -16.17 -41.02 17.23
N PRO A 848 -16.03 -42.25 16.68
CA PRO A 848 -14.75 -42.67 16.11
C PRO A 848 -14.26 -41.70 15.03
N THR A 849 -12.97 -41.35 15.06
CA THR A 849 -12.34 -40.35 14.17
C THR A 849 -11.06 -40.93 13.56
N ALA A 850 -10.41 -40.18 12.67
CA ALA A 850 -9.19 -40.59 11.97
C ALA A 850 -8.01 -39.67 12.29
N GLU A 851 -6.82 -40.25 12.46
CA GLU A 851 -5.57 -39.53 12.75
C GLU A 851 -5.26 -38.40 11.74
N PRO A 852 -5.33 -38.61 10.41
CA PRO A 852 -5.01 -37.54 9.45
C PRO A 852 -5.97 -36.35 9.52
N LEU A 853 -7.24 -36.61 9.88
CA LEU A 853 -8.28 -35.58 10.05
C LEU A 853 -7.99 -34.75 11.31
N LEU A 854 -7.74 -35.42 12.44
CA LEU A 854 -7.48 -34.76 13.72
C LEU A 854 -6.21 -33.91 13.65
N CYS A 855 -5.13 -34.43 13.07
CA CYS A 855 -3.87 -33.68 12.92
C CYS A 855 -4.07 -32.42 12.06
N ALA A 856 -4.72 -32.56 10.90
CA ALA A 856 -4.94 -31.42 10.00
C ALA A 856 -5.82 -30.33 10.64
N LEU A 857 -6.86 -30.71 11.37
CA LEU A 857 -7.72 -29.76 12.07
C LEU A 857 -7.03 -29.08 13.25
N ALA A 858 -6.26 -29.83 14.06
CA ALA A 858 -5.49 -29.28 15.17
C ALA A 858 -4.42 -28.28 14.69
N VAL A 859 -3.70 -28.62 13.62
CA VAL A 859 -2.72 -27.70 13.00
C VAL A 859 -3.42 -26.48 12.40
N THR A 860 -4.56 -26.66 11.73
CA THR A 860 -5.34 -25.54 11.17
C THR A 860 -5.75 -24.55 12.25
N VAL A 861 -6.27 -25.04 13.38
CA VAL A 861 -6.66 -24.19 14.52
C VAL A 861 -5.44 -23.53 15.16
N THR A 862 -4.33 -24.27 15.31
CA THR A 862 -3.09 -23.73 15.88
C THR A 862 -2.52 -22.60 15.02
N CYS A 863 -2.42 -22.80 13.71
CA CYS A 863 -1.91 -21.80 12.77
C CYS A 863 -2.81 -20.57 12.61
N ALA A 864 -4.14 -20.75 12.71
CA ALA A 864 -5.08 -19.65 12.50
C ALA A 864 -5.35 -18.83 13.78
N ALA A 865 -5.00 -19.37 14.96
CA ALA A 865 -5.20 -18.76 16.27
C ALA A 865 -6.58 -18.06 16.44
N PRO A 866 -7.71 -18.75 16.17
CA PRO A 866 -9.04 -18.13 16.24
C PRO A 866 -9.38 -17.68 17.67
N ASP A 867 -10.15 -16.59 17.77
CA ASP A 867 -10.66 -16.03 19.04
C ASP A 867 -11.79 -16.92 19.62
N ILE A 868 -11.41 -18.12 20.06
CA ILE A 868 -12.24 -19.16 20.70
C ILE A 868 -11.46 -19.77 21.87
N GLY A 869 -12.15 -20.51 22.75
CA GLY A 869 -11.50 -21.19 23.87
C GLY A 869 -10.58 -22.31 23.39
N LEU A 870 -9.27 -22.06 23.33
CA LEU A 870 -8.25 -23.05 22.97
C LEU A 870 -7.56 -23.63 24.21
N VAL A 871 -7.29 -24.94 24.16
CA VAL A 871 -6.55 -25.68 25.19
C VAL A 871 -5.22 -26.14 24.61
N PRO A 872 -4.09 -25.89 25.29
CA PRO A 872 -2.79 -26.40 24.88
C PRO A 872 -2.76 -27.93 25.06
N VAL A 873 -2.43 -28.62 23.98
CA VAL A 873 -2.17 -30.07 23.93
C VAL A 873 -0.73 -30.36 24.34
N MET A 874 0.19 -29.46 23.97
CA MET A 874 1.60 -29.51 24.32
C MET A 874 2.09 -28.10 24.67
N PRO A 875 3.09 -27.98 25.55
CA PRO A 875 3.64 -26.67 25.91
C PRO A 875 4.45 -26.04 24.74
N PRO A 876 4.61 -24.71 24.73
CA PRO A 876 5.44 -24.01 23.75
C PRO A 876 6.87 -24.57 23.68
N ARG A 877 7.49 -24.51 22.50
CA ARG A 877 8.89 -24.92 22.23
C ARG A 877 9.20 -26.40 22.52
N THR A 878 8.17 -27.24 22.57
CA THR A 878 8.35 -28.70 22.56
C THR A 878 7.96 -29.27 21.20
N THR A 879 8.41 -30.48 20.89
CA THR A 879 8.08 -31.17 19.63
C THR A 879 7.29 -32.46 19.86
N THR A 880 7.20 -32.95 21.10
CA THR A 880 6.50 -34.21 21.41
C THR A 880 5.03 -33.94 21.76
N VAL A 881 4.13 -34.55 21.00
CA VAL A 881 2.69 -34.55 21.27
C VAL A 881 2.33 -35.73 22.18
N PRO A 882 1.79 -35.49 23.39
CA PRO A 882 1.52 -36.56 24.36
C PRO A 882 0.32 -37.41 23.95
N GLY A 883 0.30 -38.69 24.34
CA GLY A 883 -0.80 -39.62 24.06
C GLY A 883 -0.31 -41.03 23.75
N TYR A 884 -1.21 -41.94 23.38
CA TYR A 884 -0.85 -43.28 22.90
C TYR A 884 -1.29 -43.46 21.43
N PRO A 885 -0.34 -43.60 20.48
CA PRO A 885 1.11 -43.48 20.64
C PRO A 885 1.56 -42.02 20.84
N ALA A 886 2.68 -41.77 21.52
CA ALA A 886 3.31 -40.45 21.50
C ALA A 886 3.94 -40.21 20.13
N THR A 887 3.84 -38.98 19.60
CA THR A 887 4.36 -38.64 18.26
C THR A 887 5.13 -37.32 18.30
N ALA A 888 6.08 -37.13 17.39
CA ALA A 888 6.83 -35.89 17.28
C ALA A 888 6.32 -35.04 16.11
N LEU A 889 6.25 -33.73 16.28
CA LEU A 889 5.91 -32.78 15.23
C LEU A 889 6.99 -32.70 14.15
N GLU A 890 8.25 -32.93 14.53
CA GLU A 890 9.42 -32.84 13.65
C GLU A 890 9.71 -34.11 12.84
N ASP A 891 8.97 -35.19 13.10
CA ASP A 891 9.07 -36.42 12.32
C ASP A 891 8.53 -36.19 10.89
N GLU A 892 9.42 -36.16 9.90
CA GLU A 892 9.11 -35.91 8.49
C GLU A 892 8.11 -36.93 7.92
N GLU A 893 8.17 -38.17 8.38
CA GLU A 893 7.24 -39.26 8.03
C GLU A 893 6.10 -39.40 9.06
N GLY A 894 6.04 -38.46 10.01
CA GLY A 894 5.07 -38.42 11.09
C GLY A 894 3.68 -37.94 10.65
N PRO A 895 2.65 -38.19 11.48
CA PRO A 895 1.27 -37.83 11.15
C PRO A 895 1.07 -36.32 10.98
N TRP A 896 1.84 -35.51 11.70
CA TRP A 896 1.77 -34.04 11.68
C TRP A 896 2.30 -33.44 10.38
N GLN A 897 3.47 -33.89 9.92
CA GLN A 897 4.06 -33.44 8.66
C GLN A 897 3.21 -33.88 7.45
N ARG A 898 2.71 -35.13 7.47
CA ARG A 898 1.77 -35.62 6.44
C ARG A 898 0.45 -34.85 6.38
N ALA A 899 0.05 -34.18 7.46
CA ALA A 899 -1.18 -33.40 7.50
C ALA A 899 -1.04 -31.99 6.87
N LEU A 900 0.17 -31.43 6.77
CA LEU A 900 0.40 -30.05 6.30
C LEU A 900 -0.20 -29.74 4.92
N PRO A 901 -0.15 -30.62 3.90
CA PRO A 901 -0.82 -30.35 2.63
C PRO A 901 -2.34 -30.16 2.78
N ALA A 902 -2.98 -30.93 3.68
CA ALA A 902 -4.41 -30.82 3.95
C ALA A 902 -4.77 -29.56 4.74
N VAL A 903 -3.88 -29.07 5.61
CA VAL A 903 -4.04 -27.81 6.37
C VAL A 903 -4.22 -26.61 5.43
N ARG A 904 -3.46 -26.56 4.33
CA ARG A 904 -3.59 -25.50 3.32
C ARG A 904 -4.96 -25.53 2.63
N GLU A 905 -5.49 -26.74 2.36
CA GLU A 905 -6.84 -26.89 1.78
C GLU A 905 -7.96 -26.53 2.77
N LEU A 906 -7.72 -26.66 4.08
CA LEU A 906 -8.62 -26.19 5.13
C LEU A 906 -8.63 -24.65 5.25
N GLY A 907 -7.62 -23.98 4.69
CA GLY A 907 -7.55 -22.52 4.58
C GLY A 907 -6.62 -21.85 5.59
N ALA A 908 -5.77 -22.60 6.28
CA ALA A 908 -4.75 -22.06 7.19
C ALA A 908 -3.41 -21.83 6.47
N ASP A 909 -2.67 -20.82 6.95
CA ASP A 909 -1.28 -20.59 6.54
C ASP A 909 -0.34 -21.53 7.32
N THR A 910 0.38 -22.39 6.61
CA THR A 910 1.33 -23.33 7.22
C THR A 910 2.72 -22.71 7.42
N ALA A 911 3.01 -21.53 6.85
CA ALA A 911 4.31 -20.88 7.00
C ALA A 911 4.59 -20.48 8.46
N VAL A 912 3.54 -20.11 9.19
CA VAL A 912 3.60 -19.73 10.62
C VAL A 912 3.59 -20.93 11.56
N PHE A 913 3.55 -22.16 11.05
CA PHE A 913 3.34 -23.36 11.89
C PHE A 913 4.37 -23.48 13.02
N TRP A 914 5.66 -23.35 12.69
CA TRP A 914 6.71 -23.46 13.71
C TRP A 914 6.75 -22.29 14.68
N ASP A 915 6.40 -21.08 14.22
CA ASP A 915 6.31 -19.89 15.06
C ASP A 915 5.18 -20.04 16.09
N GLU A 916 3.99 -20.47 15.65
CA GLU A 916 2.83 -20.72 16.52
C GLU A 916 3.10 -21.85 17.53
N ILE A 917 3.81 -22.90 17.12
CA ILE A 917 4.22 -23.98 18.03
C ILE A 917 5.27 -23.48 19.03
N ALA A 918 6.19 -22.61 18.62
CA ALA A 918 7.22 -22.04 19.50
C ALA A 918 6.63 -21.05 20.51
N GLU A 919 5.60 -20.29 20.14
CA GLU A 919 4.98 -19.27 20.98
C GLU A 919 3.92 -19.86 21.92
N HIS A 920 3.11 -20.79 21.42
CA HIS A 920 1.89 -21.23 22.10
C HIS A 920 1.72 -22.75 22.21
N GLY A 921 2.58 -23.53 21.55
CA GLY A 921 2.43 -24.98 21.44
C GLY A 921 1.26 -25.39 20.55
N LEU A 922 1.06 -26.69 20.37
CA LEU A 922 -0.11 -27.22 19.67
C LEU A 922 -1.37 -26.98 20.51
N ARG A 923 -2.39 -26.37 19.91
CA ARG A 923 -3.65 -26.00 20.57
C ARG A 923 -4.85 -26.59 19.83
N VAL A 924 -5.89 -26.95 20.59
CA VAL A 924 -7.18 -27.39 20.03
C VAL A 924 -8.34 -26.71 20.76
N PRO A 925 -9.51 -26.54 20.14
CA PRO A 925 -10.68 -26.01 20.84
C PRO A 925 -11.07 -26.86 22.05
N ALA A 926 -11.41 -26.21 23.16
CA ALA A 926 -11.82 -26.86 24.40
C ALA A 926 -13.02 -27.79 24.19
N SER A 927 -13.93 -27.42 23.28
CA SER A 927 -15.13 -28.18 22.95
C SER A 927 -14.83 -29.58 22.38
N TRP A 928 -13.66 -29.80 21.77
CA TRP A 928 -13.28 -31.08 21.16
C TRP A 928 -12.91 -32.14 22.22
N LEU A 929 -12.55 -31.71 23.43
CA LEU A 929 -11.86 -32.57 24.41
C LEU A 929 -12.77 -33.46 25.27
N ALA A 930 -14.11 -33.29 25.21
CA ALA A 930 -15.14 -34.13 25.87
C ALA A 930 -14.78 -34.67 27.28
N HIS A 931 -15.43 -35.74 27.75
CA HIS A 931 -15.01 -36.45 28.97
C HIS A 931 -13.84 -37.40 28.65
N GLY A 932 -12.60 -36.98 28.91
CA GLY A 932 -11.39 -37.80 28.71
C GLY A 932 -10.17 -37.04 28.18
N GLY A 933 -10.33 -35.79 27.75
CA GLY A 933 -9.21 -34.92 27.36
C GLY A 933 -8.50 -35.36 26.08
N TRP A 934 -7.34 -34.75 25.83
CA TRP A 934 -6.56 -34.99 24.61
C TRP A 934 -6.17 -36.45 24.42
N ALA A 935 -5.70 -37.13 25.48
CA ALA A 935 -5.24 -38.52 25.39
C ALA A 935 -6.33 -39.48 24.89
N ALA A 936 -7.59 -39.29 25.33
CA ALA A 936 -8.70 -40.11 24.89
C ALA A 936 -9.08 -39.83 23.42
N LEU A 937 -9.09 -38.56 23.00
CA LEU A 937 -9.35 -38.18 21.61
C LEU A 937 -8.25 -38.71 20.68
N TRP A 938 -6.99 -38.55 21.07
CA TRP A 938 -5.82 -39.00 20.32
C TRP A 938 -5.77 -40.52 20.16
N SER A 939 -6.02 -41.27 21.24
CA SER A 939 -6.08 -42.73 21.20
C SER A 939 -7.21 -43.23 20.29
N ARG A 940 -8.40 -42.63 20.36
CA ARG A 940 -9.52 -42.99 19.46
C ARG A 940 -9.16 -42.75 17.98
N ALA A 941 -8.45 -41.68 17.66
CA ALA A 941 -8.01 -41.39 16.30
C ALA A 941 -6.99 -42.41 15.75
N HIS A 942 -6.21 -43.04 16.63
CA HIS A 942 -5.18 -44.03 16.29
C HIS A 942 -5.68 -45.47 16.27
N SER A 943 -6.67 -45.82 17.09
CA SER A 943 -7.27 -47.16 17.14
C SER A 943 -8.00 -47.55 15.84
N HIS A 944 -8.23 -46.59 14.94
CA HIS A 944 -8.84 -46.79 13.62
C HIS A 944 -7.84 -47.01 12.47
N ARG A 945 -6.56 -47.28 12.75
CA ARG A 945 -5.66 -47.93 11.77
C ARG A 945 -6.02 -49.41 11.63
N GLY A 946 -7.18 -49.68 11.05
CA GLY A 946 -7.67 -51.01 10.67
C GLY A 946 -8.20 -50.97 9.26
#